data_AF-A0A937XCZ5-F1
#
_entry.id   AF-A0A937XCZ5-F1
#
_cell.length_a   1.000
_cell.length_b   1.000
_cell.length_c   1.000
_cell.angle_alpha   90.00
_cell.angle_beta   90.00
_cell.angle_gamma   90.00
#
_symmetry.space_group_name_H-M   'P 1'
#
loop_
_entity.id
_entity.type
_entity.pdbx_description
1 polymer ?
#
loop_
_entity_poly.entity_id
_entity_poly.type
_entity_poly.pdbx_seq_one_letter_code
_entity_poly.pdbx_strand_id
1 'polypeptide(L)'
;MSRALLASLALLASLAVSCSPDRAKPGPGDTEGRFTLGPATEYAVAVAPGGSVADSISGGEFAFPEGGSGTLTVARILASPLAPPAGAEGFSVEYTGDEKLELLLPREADSIPMLWVYGFGDVSPAEPMPARHTWWPVMPEDTLGSPAVFELVAPGFPDFTPVESQAASPRGPAQLLAPAARPSTPIHSYRYMRRHIRRDDPEWMRLTILRLVTHWTVRDVIHLGLPASLRPMAIAETGGRLAFRSYKALPAPEVSAYAAFLYYRTYIGAPIRRVFPMMSYVCSGSNIATEATVAHEVGHYFNHVFFGDDAFEALTRAQLRTNHNIGDVHRERPMLEEYAMFVDYFKNRTIRGGSDVTQPRELFQKSPRIVDFPAQEAYATCLLARLYVNDATIRDAAGDDEDIPVVNAGFPDLFEILYARKPTTVNMLRAEIALYLAAGGREDRLPAILERTGWSYNGHGTVLDDQANPVPGAKVQSVCVVGSEGGREYLAPLEPVVTDSRGRFTLPRIFPGTHPIRVTTDRITQDFPYTVDPNTRTDMAYNIGPLIVRETLINQLHRTKHIALYCEGLFAKDDGGSFYSLFQHAYSVFRAGRWSGNTFILQYSDSTETTYGRTTGEVVDLEATFSASGMTLARLRCTTHLFMRFDGQLASSYTEMIDIDDLPMTVADTEDPQNPFIYYDLHTTAIAPKIRSISVVER
;
A
#
# COMPACT_ATOMS: atom_id res chain seq x y z
N MET A 1 -56.34 -39.37 -52.65
CA MET A 1 -55.07 -39.16 -51.91
C MET A 1 -54.03 -40.11 -52.48
N SER A 2 -52.96 -39.56 -53.07
CA SER A 2 -52.08 -40.26 -54.00
C SER A 2 -51.09 -41.19 -53.31
N ARG A 3 -50.77 -42.31 -53.98
CA ARG A 3 -49.72 -43.29 -53.64
C ARG A 3 -48.31 -42.67 -53.47
N ALA A 4 -48.14 -41.38 -53.77
CA ALA A 4 -46.92 -40.63 -53.51
C ALA A 4 -46.71 -40.30 -52.01
N LEU A 5 -47.77 -40.21 -51.20
CA LEU A 5 -47.64 -39.89 -49.77
C LEU A 5 -47.20 -41.08 -48.90
N LEU A 6 -47.48 -42.32 -49.34
CA LEU A 6 -47.05 -43.54 -48.65
C LEU A 6 -45.61 -43.96 -48.98
N ALA A 7 -45.08 -43.57 -50.14
CA ALA A 7 -43.68 -43.79 -50.49
C ALA A 7 -42.74 -42.83 -49.73
N SER A 8 -43.20 -41.62 -49.39
CA SER A 8 -42.43 -40.65 -48.60
C SER A 8 -42.36 -40.96 -47.10
N LEU A 9 -43.34 -41.68 -46.52
CA LEU A 9 -43.28 -42.09 -45.12
C LEU A 9 -42.43 -43.36 -44.87
N ALA A 10 -42.28 -44.24 -45.88
CA ALA A 10 -41.42 -45.42 -45.76
C ALA A 10 -39.93 -45.11 -45.95
N LEU A 11 -39.58 -44.05 -46.69
CA LEU A 11 -38.19 -43.62 -46.91
C LEU A 11 -37.65 -42.74 -45.77
N LEU A 12 -38.52 -42.11 -44.98
CA LEU A 12 -38.15 -41.35 -43.77
C LEU A 12 -37.95 -42.24 -42.52
N ALA A 13 -38.41 -43.49 -42.56
CA ALA A 13 -38.19 -44.46 -41.48
C ALA A 13 -36.92 -45.32 -41.66
N SER A 14 -36.28 -45.26 -42.83
CA SER A 14 -35.06 -46.03 -43.16
C SER A 14 -33.76 -45.21 -43.19
N LEU A 15 -33.80 -43.93 -42.83
CA LEU A 15 -32.61 -43.05 -42.71
C LEU A 15 -32.20 -42.75 -41.25
N ALA A 16 -32.75 -43.47 -40.28
CA ALA A 16 -32.39 -43.36 -38.86
C ALA A 16 -31.54 -44.53 -38.33
N VAL A 17 -30.79 -45.21 -39.22
CA VAL A 17 -29.71 -46.13 -38.84
C VAL A 17 -28.43 -45.69 -39.56
N SER A 18 -27.93 -44.53 -39.16
CA SER A 18 -26.51 -44.24 -39.31
C SER A 18 -25.83 -44.75 -38.05
N CYS A 19 -25.04 -45.82 -38.20
CA CYS A 19 -24.09 -46.27 -37.20
C CYS A 19 -23.12 -45.12 -36.89
N SER A 20 -23.43 -44.34 -35.85
CA SER A 20 -22.40 -43.61 -35.14
C SER A 20 -21.70 -44.63 -34.24
N PRO A 21 -20.38 -44.81 -34.32
CA PRO A 21 -19.68 -45.62 -33.33
C PRO A 21 -19.92 -45.01 -31.95
N ASP A 22 -20.11 -45.87 -30.96
CA ASP A 22 -20.46 -45.57 -29.57
C ASP A 22 -19.96 -44.21 -29.08
N ARG A 23 -20.84 -43.20 -29.11
CA ARG A 23 -20.72 -42.05 -28.23
C ARG A 23 -21.27 -42.49 -26.88
N ALA A 24 -20.37 -42.75 -25.95
CA ALA A 24 -20.68 -43.11 -24.58
C ALA A 24 -21.73 -42.13 -24.02
N LYS A 25 -22.89 -42.66 -23.62
CA LYS A 25 -23.80 -41.92 -22.75
C LYS A 25 -23.08 -41.74 -21.41
N PRO A 26 -23.09 -40.55 -20.79
CA PRO A 26 -22.57 -40.40 -19.44
C PRO A 26 -23.41 -41.29 -18.52
N GLY A 27 -22.81 -42.36 -18.01
CA GLY A 27 -23.39 -43.09 -16.90
C GLY A 27 -23.52 -42.16 -15.69
N PRO A 28 -24.54 -42.33 -14.83
CA PRO A 28 -24.52 -41.69 -13.52
C PRO A 28 -23.20 -42.06 -12.83
N GLY A 29 -22.53 -41.07 -12.24
CA GLY A 29 -21.26 -41.30 -11.54
C GLY A 29 -21.41 -42.48 -10.60
N ASP A 30 -20.68 -43.56 -10.88
CA ASP A 30 -20.68 -44.73 -10.04
C ASP A 30 -20.06 -44.31 -8.70
N THR A 31 -20.80 -44.53 -7.62
CA THR A 31 -20.46 -44.14 -6.24
C THR A 31 -19.19 -44.82 -5.71
N GLU A 32 -18.55 -45.71 -6.49
CA GLU A 32 -17.33 -46.41 -6.11
C GLU A 32 -16.01 -45.76 -6.58
N GLY A 33 -16.06 -44.63 -7.30
CA GLY A 33 -14.84 -43.84 -7.58
C GLY A 33 -13.81 -44.53 -8.48
N ARG A 34 -14.23 -45.42 -9.39
CA ARG A 34 -13.34 -46.17 -10.31
C ARG A 34 -13.51 -45.73 -11.78
N PHE A 35 -12.45 -45.94 -12.57
CA PHE A 35 -12.51 -45.82 -14.03
C PHE A 35 -12.91 -47.16 -14.66
N THR A 36 -13.77 -47.10 -15.67
CA THR A 36 -14.04 -48.25 -16.56
C THR A 36 -13.35 -48.00 -17.89
N LEU A 37 -12.46 -48.89 -18.30
CA LEU A 37 -11.72 -48.80 -19.56
C LEU A 37 -12.31 -49.76 -20.60
N GLY A 38 -12.25 -49.35 -21.87
CA GLY A 38 -12.55 -50.22 -23.01
C GLY A 38 -11.34 -51.07 -23.41
N PRO A 39 -11.42 -51.75 -24.57
CA PRO A 39 -10.27 -52.46 -25.13
C PRO A 39 -9.05 -51.54 -25.26
N ALA A 40 -7.89 -52.07 -24.90
CA ALA A 40 -6.61 -51.39 -25.03
C ALA A 40 -5.93 -51.73 -26.36
N THR A 41 -5.19 -50.78 -26.92
CA THR A 41 -4.25 -50.98 -28.03
C THR A 41 -2.84 -50.86 -27.50
N GLU A 42 -2.01 -51.85 -27.79
CA GLU A 42 -0.60 -51.88 -27.39
C GLU A 42 0.31 -51.56 -28.57
N TYR A 43 1.29 -50.71 -28.33
CA TYR A 43 2.30 -50.30 -29.30
C TYR A 43 3.68 -50.65 -28.74
N ALA A 44 4.47 -51.42 -29.50
CA ALA A 44 5.89 -51.59 -29.21
C ALA A 44 6.63 -50.30 -29.56
N VAL A 45 7.23 -49.65 -28.57
CA VAL A 45 8.01 -48.42 -28.73
C VAL A 45 9.48 -48.81 -28.87
N ALA A 46 10.06 -48.50 -30.02
CA ALA A 46 11.49 -48.65 -30.30
C ALA A 46 11.88 -47.58 -31.33
N VAL A 47 11.84 -46.32 -30.89
CA VAL A 47 12.02 -45.16 -31.77
C VAL A 47 13.27 -44.36 -31.40
N ALA A 48 13.96 -43.85 -32.42
CA ALA A 48 15.08 -42.94 -32.23
C ALA A 48 14.60 -41.56 -31.72
N PRO A 49 15.49 -40.69 -31.21
CA PRO A 49 15.15 -39.33 -30.82
C PRO A 49 14.35 -38.58 -31.90
N GLY A 50 13.21 -38.00 -31.48
CA GLY A 50 12.26 -37.33 -32.36
C GLY A 50 11.26 -38.25 -33.08
N GLY A 51 11.27 -39.55 -32.81
CA GLY A 51 10.29 -40.49 -33.35
C GLY A 51 8.90 -40.37 -32.70
N SER A 52 7.87 -40.86 -33.37
CA SER A 52 6.49 -40.87 -32.87
C SER A 52 5.74 -42.17 -33.17
N VAL A 53 4.65 -42.39 -32.43
CA VAL A 53 3.71 -43.51 -32.59
C VAL A 53 2.30 -42.93 -32.74
N ALA A 54 1.68 -43.12 -33.90
CA ALA A 54 0.30 -42.69 -34.14
C ALA A 54 -0.69 -43.59 -33.40
N ASP A 55 -1.69 -42.99 -32.74
CA ASP A 55 -2.72 -43.72 -32.00
C ASP A 55 -4.13 -43.22 -32.32
N SER A 56 -5.00 -44.17 -32.63
CA SER A 56 -6.39 -43.89 -33.01
C SER A 56 -7.32 -43.60 -31.83
N ILE A 57 -6.98 -44.02 -30.60
CA ILE A 57 -7.83 -43.85 -29.42
C ILE A 57 -7.73 -42.42 -28.86
N SER A 58 -6.50 -41.92 -28.71
CA SER A 58 -6.21 -40.51 -28.38
C SER A 58 -6.40 -39.59 -29.58
N GLY A 59 -6.46 -40.13 -30.80
CA GLY A 59 -6.59 -39.40 -32.05
C GLY A 59 -5.48 -38.38 -32.27
N GLY A 60 -4.25 -38.75 -31.90
CA GLY A 60 -3.02 -37.98 -32.03
C GLY A 60 -1.80 -38.87 -32.21
N GLU A 61 -0.62 -38.29 -32.06
CA GLU A 61 0.65 -39.02 -32.11
C GLU A 61 1.39 -38.88 -30.78
N PHE A 62 1.91 -39.99 -30.25
CA PHE A 62 2.80 -39.97 -29.09
C PHE A 62 4.23 -39.77 -29.58
N ALA A 63 4.85 -38.63 -29.27
CA ALA A 63 6.23 -38.34 -29.65
C ALA A 63 7.21 -38.61 -28.50
N PHE A 64 8.43 -38.98 -28.88
CA PHE A 64 9.53 -39.34 -28.01
C PHE A 64 10.75 -38.48 -28.36
N PRO A 65 10.84 -37.24 -27.81
CA PRO A 65 11.88 -36.28 -28.19
C PRO A 65 13.30 -36.80 -27.99
N GLU A 66 13.51 -37.60 -26.95
CA GLU A 66 14.80 -38.20 -26.57
C GLU A 66 14.98 -39.64 -27.06
N GLY A 67 13.99 -40.16 -27.78
CA GLY A 67 13.87 -41.57 -28.14
C GLY A 67 13.00 -42.30 -27.13
N GLY A 68 12.55 -43.50 -27.48
CA GLY A 68 11.63 -44.26 -26.64
C GLY A 68 11.81 -45.75 -26.79
N SER A 69 11.76 -46.46 -25.67
CA SER A 69 11.81 -47.92 -25.63
C SER A 69 10.79 -48.47 -24.64
N GLY A 70 10.05 -49.52 -25.02
CA GLY A 70 9.09 -50.18 -24.14
C GLY A 70 7.76 -50.47 -24.81
N THR A 71 6.69 -50.47 -24.03
CA THR A 71 5.32 -50.67 -24.51
C THR A 71 4.46 -49.49 -24.10
N LEU A 72 3.73 -48.94 -25.07
CA LEU A 72 2.72 -47.92 -24.88
C LEU A 72 1.34 -48.55 -25.05
N THR A 73 0.50 -48.50 -24.03
CA THR A 73 -0.84 -49.06 -24.02
C THR A 73 -1.87 -47.95 -23.88
N VAL A 74 -2.79 -47.84 -24.85
CA VAL A 74 -3.83 -46.81 -24.84
C VAL A 74 -5.21 -47.45 -24.82
N ALA A 75 -6.09 -47.02 -23.93
CA ALA A 75 -7.45 -47.56 -23.81
C ALA A 75 -8.48 -46.44 -23.67
N ARG A 76 -9.66 -46.57 -24.27
CA ARG A 76 -10.73 -45.58 -24.12
C ARG A 76 -11.28 -45.60 -22.69
N ILE A 77 -11.60 -44.44 -22.12
CA ILE A 77 -12.34 -44.35 -20.85
C ILE A 77 -13.83 -44.40 -21.17
N LEU A 78 -14.51 -45.44 -20.67
CA LEU A 78 -15.95 -45.65 -20.83
C LEU A 78 -16.75 -45.00 -19.69
N ALA A 79 -16.18 -44.98 -18.47
CA ALA A 79 -16.73 -44.30 -17.31
C ALA A 79 -15.61 -43.74 -16.42
N SER A 80 -15.87 -42.62 -15.76
CA SER A 80 -14.93 -41.93 -14.87
C SER A 80 -15.63 -41.58 -13.54
N PRO A 81 -14.87 -41.48 -12.42
CA PRO A 81 -15.40 -41.02 -11.13
C PRO A 81 -16.04 -39.63 -11.18
N LEU A 82 -15.53 -38.77 -12.07
CA LEU A 82 -16.08 -37.45 -12.32
C LEU A 82 -16.54 -37.34 -13.76
N ALA A 83 -17.72 -36.74 -13.95
CA ALA A 83 -18.25 -36.49 -15.27
C ALA A 83 -17.21 -35.72 -16.11
N PRO A 84 -16.91 -36.18 -17.33
CA PRO A 84 -15.97 -35.47 -18.19
C PRO A 84 -16.52 -34.08 -18.55
N PRO A 85 -15.66 -33.13 -18.93
CA PRO A 85 -16.10 -31.91 -19.60
C PRO A 85 -17.02 -32.27 -20.78
N ALA A 86 -18.11 -31.52 -20.95
CA ALA A 86 -19.07 -31.79 -22.01
C ALA A 86 -18.37 -31.83 -23.38
N GLY A 87 -18.61 -32.90 -24.14
CA GLY A 87 -17.99 -33.11 -25.46
C GLY A 87 -16.54 -33.59 -25.45
N ALA A 88 -15.95 -33.85 -24.28
CA ALA A 88 -14.62 -34.45 -24.18
C ALA A 88 -14.66 -35.98 -24.31
N GLU A 89 -13.60 -36.54 -24.89
CA GLU A 89 -13.37 -37.98 -25.03
C GLU A 89 -12.22 -38.41 -24.12
N GLY A 90 -12.44 -39.45 -23.33
CA GLY A 90 -11.45 -39.93 -22.36
C GLY A 90 -10.62 -41.10 -22.87
N PHE A 91 -9.35 -41.11 -22.49
CA PHE A 91 -8.44 -42.21 -22.75
C PHE A 91 -7.43 -42.40 -21.61
N SER A 92 -6.99 -43.63 -21.43
CA SER A 92 -5.97 -44.06 -20.49
C SER A 92 -4.69 -44.32 -21.26
N VAL A 93 -3.55 -43.92 -20.70
CA VAL A 93 -2.23 -44.16 -21.27
C VAL A 93 -1.40 -44.89 -20.22
N GLU A 94 -0.80 -46.01 -20.61
CA GLU A 94 0.22 -46.71 -19.82
C GLU A 94 1.51 -46.80 -20.64
N TYR A 95 2.64 -46.37 -20.09
CA TYR A 95 3.94 -46.48 -20.75
C TYR A 95 4.94 -47.16 -19.81
N THR A 96 5.66 -48.16 -20.34
CA THR A 96 6.66 -48.92 -19.57
C THR A 96 8.08 -48.38 -19.71
N GLY A 97 8.30 -47.40 -20.58
CA GLY A 97 9.61 -46.75 -20.74
C GLY A 97 9.76 -45.56 -19.79
N ASP A 98 11.01 -45.13 -19.62
CA ASP A 98 11.40 -44.05 -18.72
C ASP A 98 11.71 -42.74 -19.47
N GLU A 99 11.48 -42.67 -20.79
CA GLU A 99 11.80 -41.50 -21.61
C GLU A 99 10.63 -40.50 -21.74
N LYS A 100 10.94 -39.21 -21.97
CA LYS A 100 9.92 -38.14 -22.12
C LYS A 100 8.89 -38.52 -23.19
N LEU A 101 7.62 -38.39 -22.83
CA LEU A 101 6.47 -38.70 -23.68
C LEU A 101 5.66 -37.43 -23.94
N GLU A 102 5.39 -37.11 -25.20
CA GLU A 102 4.53 -36.01 -25.62
C GLU A 102 3.34 -36.52 -26.41
N LEU A 103 2.19 -35.86 -26.32
CA LEU A 103 1.03 -36.10 -27.17
C LEU A 103 0.85 -34.94 -28.15
N LEU A 104 0.94 -35.24 -29.42
CA LEU A 104 0.75 -34.31 -30.53
C LEU A 104 -0.70 -34.44 -31.00
N LEU A 105 -1.53 -33.46 -30.65
CA LEU A 105 -2.89 -33.39 -31.15
C LEU A 105 -2.94 -32.52 -32.42
N PRO A 106 -3.56 -33.00 -33.51
CA PRO A 106 -3.71 -32.20 -34.71
C PRO A 106 -4.54 -30.95 -34.41
N ARG A 107 -4.09 -29.81 -34.93
CA ARG A 107 -4.89 -28.59 -34.99
C ARG A 107 -5.68 -28.59 -36.28
N GLU A 108 -6.99 -28.51 -36.18
CA GLU A 108 -7.83 -28.22 -37.33
C GLU A 108 -7.92 -26.70 -37.48
N ALA A 109 -8.11 -26.20 -38.70
CA ALA A 109 -8.14 -24.75 -38.97
C ALA A 109 -9.19 -23.99 -38.13
N ASP A 110 -10.27 -24.67 -37.73
CA ASP A 110 -11.38 -24.13 -36.96
C ASP A 110 -11.54 -24.79 -35.57
N SER A 111 -10.47 -25.39 -35.01
CA SER A 111 -10.54 -25.94 -33.66
C SER A 111 -9.23 -25.88 -32.86
N ILE A 112 -9.35 -25.87 -31.53
CA ILE A 112 -8.25 -25.81 -30.57
C ILE A 112 -8.31 -27.13 -29.81
N PRO A 113 -7.28 -27.98 -29.92
CA PRO A 113 -7.19 -29.16 -29.09
C PRO A 113 -6.96 -28.73 -27.64
N MET A 114 -7.72 -29.35 -26.75
CA MET A 114 -7.61 -29.24 -25.32
C MET A 114 -7.37 -30.63 -24.75
N LEU A 115 -6.46 -30.73 -23.78
CA LEU A 115 -6.15 -31.96 -23.06
C LEU A 115 -6.37 -31.71 -21.56
N TRP A 116 -6.85 -32.71 -20.83
CA TRP A 116 -6.92 -32.73 -19.38
C TRP A 116 -6.36 -34.05 -18.86
N VAL A 117 -5.83 -34.07 -17.64
CA VAL A 117 -5.30 -35.22 -16.92
C VAL A 117 -6.02 -35.36 -15.57
N TYR A 118 -6.38 -36.57 -15.16
CA TYR A 118 -7.07 -36.80 -13.88
C TYR A 118 -6.10 -36.98 -12.72
N GLY A 119 -6.45 -36.40 -11.56
CA GLY A 119 -5.79 -36.68 -10.27
C GLY A 119 -4.40 -36.06 -10.09
N PHE A 120 -4.08 -35.05 -10.90
CA PHE A 120 -2.73 -34.48 -10.95
C PHE A 120 -2.57 -33.22 -10.09
N GLY A 121 -1.61 -33.23 -9.17
CA GLY A 121 -1.19 -32.07 -8.38
C GLY A 121 -1.75 -32.03 -6.96
N ASP A 122 -0.97 -31.49 -6.02
CA ASP A 122 -1.48 -30.93 -4.76
C ASP A 122 -1.54 -29.41 -5.00
N VAL A 123 -2.73 -28.86 -5.26
CA VAL A 123 -2.90 -27.39 -5.23
C VAL A 123 -2.86 -26.94 -3.77
N SER A 124 -2.41 -25.70 -3.57
CA SER A 124 -2.47 -24.98 -2.31
C SER A 124 -3.70 -25.33 -1.45
N PRO A 125 -3.57 -25.42 -0.11
CA PRO A 125 -4.65 -25.77 0.83
C PRO A 125 -5.88 -24.82 0.83
N ALA A 126 -5.91 -23.82 -0.05
CA ALA A 126 -7.02 -22.86 -0.17
C ALA A 126 -8.25 -23.40 -0.93
N GLU A 127 -8.13 -24.49 -1.70
CA GLU A 127 -9.29 -25.08 -2.38
C GLU A 127 -9.94 -26.21 -1.57
N PRO A 128 -11.27 -26.23 -1.42
CA PRO A 128 -12.00 -27.18 -0.57
C PRO A 128 -12.09 -28.61 -1.14
N MET A 129 -11.42 -28.93 -2.25
CA MET A 129 -11.35 -30.30 -2.77
C MET A 129 -9.93 -30.85 -2.68
N PRO A 130 -9.73 -32.11 -2.25
CA PRO A 130 -8.43 -32.76 -2.41
C PRO A 130 -8.08 -32.76 -3.89
N ALA A 131 -7.04 -32.01 -4.26
CA ALA A 131 -6.56 -31.81 -5.64
C ALA A 131 -6.35 -33.11 -6.46
N ARG A 132 -6.30 -34.25 -5.76
CA ARG A 132 -6.12 -35.62 -6.26
C ARG A 132 -7.35 -36.26 -6.91
N HIS A 133 -8.50 -35.59 -6.90
CA HIS A 133 -9.75 -36.13 -7.46
C HIS A 133 -10.44 -35.15 -8.41
N THR A 134 -9.72 -34.55 -9.36
CA THR A 134 -10.32 -33.70 -10.40
C THR A 134 -9.58 -33.78 -11.74
N TRP A 135 -10.19 -33.25 -12.79
CA TRP A 135 -9.63 -33.11 -14.14
C TRP A 135 -8.83 -31.81 -14.26
N TRP A 136 -7.56 -31.93 -14.65
CA TRP A 136 -6.60 -30.84 -14.75
C TRP A 136 -6.22 -30.57 -16.20
N PRO A 137 -6.41 -29.36 -16.76
CA PRO A 137 -6.00 -29.10 -18.14
C PRO A 137 -4.49 -29.24 -18.33
N VAL A 138 -4.04 -29.94 -19.37
CA VAL A 138 -2.65 -30.05 -19.79
C VAL A 138 -2.40 -29.00 -20.87
N MET A 139 -1.30 -28.27 -20.77
CA MET A 139 -0.97 -27.20 -21.69
C MET A 139 -0.18 -27.71 -22.88
N PRO A 140 -0.43 -27.21 -24.09
CA PRO A 140 0.50 -27.46 -25.16
C PRO A 140 1.76 -26.60 -24.96
N GLU A 141 2.95 -27.16 -25.21
CA GLU A 141 4.25 -26.48 -25.22
C GLU A 141 4.25 -25.30 -26.21
N ASP A 142 3.55 -25.45 -27.34
CA ASP A 142 3.34 -24.39 -28.31
C ASP A 142 1.84 -24.14 -28.57
N THR A 143 1.39 -22.92 -28.25
CA THR A 143 0.00 -22.50 -28.46
C THR A 143 -0.32 -22.07 -29.89
N LEU A 144 0.68 -22.02 -30.79
CA LEU A 144 0.55 -21.62 -32.19
C LEU A 144 1.11 -22.65 -33.17
N GLY A 145 2.02 -23.52 -32.73
CA GLY A 145 2.54 -24.66 -33.49
C GLY A 145 1.44 -25.65 -33.88
N SER A 146 1.59 -26.25 -35.06
CA SER A 146 0.76 -27.35 -35.54
C SER A 146 1.68 -28.55 -35.80
N PRO A 147 1.52 -29.68 -35.09
CA PRO A 147 0.46 -30.00 -34.12
C PRO A 147 0.61 -29.27 -32.77
N ALA A 148 -0.44 -29.30 -31.95
CA ALA A 148 -0.34 -28.88 -30.56
C ALA A 148 0.36 -29.99 -29.75
N VAL A 149 1.53 -29.67 -29.19
CA VAL A 149 2.39 -30.62 -28.47
C VAL A 149 2.08 -30.55 -26.99
N PHE A 150 1.60 -31.62 -26.37
CA PHE A 150 1.35 -31.68 -24.93
C PHE A 150 2.39 -32.58 -24.26
N GLU A 151 3.25 -32.04 -23.38
CA GLU A 151 4.09 -32.88 -22.53
C GLU A 151 3.17 -33.71 -21.61
N LEU A 152 3.21 -35.03 -21.78
CA LEU A 152 2.56 -35.93 -20.85
C LEU A 152 3.48 -36.01 -19.63
N VAL A 153 2.87 -36.03 -18.45
CA VAL A 153 3.56 -36.03 -17.15
C VAL A 153 4.75 -37.01 -17.20
N ALA A 154 5.96 -36.47 -17.17
CA ALA A 154 7.18 -37.20 -17.52
C ALA A 154 7.42 -38.45 -16.65
N PRO A 155 8.06 -39.49 -17.20
CA PRO A 155 8.67 -40.54 -16.40
C PRO A 155 9.71 -39.94 -15.44
N GLY A 156 9.66 -40.37 -14.17
CA GLY A 156 10.45 -39.79 -13.08
C GLY A 156 9.65 -39.11 -11.97
N PHE A 157 8.31 -39.08 -12.04
CA PHE A 157 7.47 -38.89 -10.86
C PHE A 157 7.36 -40.21 -10.09
N PRO A 158 8.13 -40.42 -9.00
CA PRO A 158 8.05 -41.63 -8.21
C PRO A 158 6.76 -41.55 -7.39
N ASP A 159 5.90 -42.52 -7.64
CA ASP A 159 4.62 -42.78 -6.96
C ASP A 159 3.49 -41.81 -7.30
N PHE A 160 2.93 -42.00 -8.50
CA PHE A 160 1.50 -42.29 -8.52
C PHE A 160 1.37 -43.76 -8.11
N THR A 161 1.12 -44.06 -6.84
CA THR A 161 0.43 -45.33 -6.58
C THR A 161 -0.95 -45.12 -7.19
N PRO A 162 -1.39 -45.91 -8.20
CA PRO A 162 -2.81 -45.98 -8.47
C PRO A 162 -3.48 -46.16 -7.11
N VAL A 163 -4.57 -45.45 -6.83
CA VAL A 163 -5.44 -45.88 -5.74
C VAL A 163 -5.78 -47.31 -6.13
N GLU A 164 -5.08 -48.27 -5.52
CA GLU A 164 -5.38 -49.68 -5.68
C GLU A 164 -6.87 -49.73 -5.46
N SER A 165 -7.59 -50.31 -6.43
CA SER A 165 -8.96 -50.70 -6.20
C SER A 165 -8.94 -51.36 -4.82
N GLN A 166 -9.51 -50.71 -3.81
CA GLN A 166 -9.82 -51.38 -2.56
C GLN A 166 -10.87 -52.40 -2.94
N ALA A 167 -10.46 -53.51 -3.55
CA ALA A 167 -11.17 -54.75 -3.46
C ALA A 167 -11.33 -54.93 -1.95
N ALA A 168 -12.57 -54.90 -1.50
CA ALA A 168 -12.92 -55.09 -0.11
C ALA A 168 -12.29 -56.41 0.35
N SER A 169 -11.11 -56.32 0.95
CA SER A 169 -10.47 -57.46 1.57
C SER A 169 -11.21 -57.65 2.89
N PRO A 170 -11.90 -58.78 3.10
CA PRO A 170 -12.57 -59.03 4.37
C PRO A 170 -11.50 -59.02 5.46
N ARG A 171 -11.70 -58.20 6.49
CA ARG A 171 -10.81 -58.16 7.66
C ARG A 171 -10.82 -59.53 8.35
N GLY A 172 -9.84 -60.37 8.02
CA GLY A 172 -9.45 -61.56 8.76
C GLY A 172 -8.02 -61.40 9.30
N PRO A 173 -7.72 -61.87 10.52
CA PRO A 173 -6.39 -61.71 11.10
C PRO A 173 -5.42 -62.75 10.52
N ALA A 174 -4.22 -62.25 10.18
CA ALA A 174 -2.97 -62.99 10.00
C ALA A 174 -2.83 -63.93 8.77
N GLN A 175 -2.12 -63.43 7.76
CA GLN A 175 -0.94 -64.12 7.23
C GLN A 175 -0.02 -63.12 6.50
N LEU A 176 1.15 -62.86 7.10
CA LEU A 176 2.30 -62.23 6.47
C LEU A 176 2.79 -63.15 5.34
N LEU A 177 2.35 -62.90 4.12
CA LEU A 177 3.05 -63.36 2.93
C LEU A 177 3.99 -62.24 2.49
N ALA A 178 5.25 -62.59 2.27
CA ALA A 178 6.28 -61.68 1.78
C ALA A 178 5.77 -60.93 0.54
N PRO A 179 6.07 -59.62 0.39
CA PRO A 179 5.66 -58.88 -0.80
C PRO A 179 6.30 -59.57 -2.01
N ALA A 180 5.45 -60.09 -2.89
CA ALA A 180 5.88 -60.54 -4.21
C ALA A 180 6.69 -59.41 -4.84
N ALA A 181 7.88 -59.73 -5.36
CA ALA A 181 8.74 -58.78 -6.03
C ALA A 181 7.90 -58.00 -7.06
N ARG A 182 7.67 -56.71 -6.81
CA ARG A 182 7.05 -55.83 -7.80
C ARG A 182 7.92 -55.90 -9.06
N PRO A 183 7.35 -56.08 -10.26
CA PRO A 183 8.12 -55.94 -11.48
C PRO A 183 8.83 -54.59 -11.44
N SER A 184 10.14 -54.61 -11.71
CA SER A 184 11.11 -53.54 -11.46
C SER A 184 11.02 -52.37 -12.45
N THR A 185 9.96 -52.29 -13.24
CA THR A 185 9.79 -51.23 -14.24
C THR A 185 8.58 -50.40 -13.83
N PRO A 186 8.74 -49.08 -13.58
CA PRO A 186 7.61 -48.22 -13.27
C PRO A 186 6.64 -48.23 -14.47
N ILE A 187 5.39 -48.63 -14.24
CA ILE A 187 4.32 -48.47 -15.23
C ILE A 187 3.73 -47.08 -15.00
N HIS A 188 3.93 -46.19 -15.95
CA HIS A 188 3.37 -44.83 -15.91
C HIS A 188 1.93 -44.86 -16.43
N SER A 189 0.94 -44.93 -15.54
CA SER A 189 -0.48 -45.02 -15.89
C SER A 189 -1.21 -43.71 -15.61
N TYR A 190 -1.68 -43.04 -16.66
CA TYR A 190 -2.38 -41.74 -16.60
C TYR A 190 -3.77 -41.83 -17.24
N ARG A 191 -4.67 -40.92 -16.84
CA ARG A 191 -6.01 -40.80 -17.41
C ARG A 191 -6.15 -39.41 -17.97
N TYR A 192 -6.49 -39.32 -19.25
CA TYR A 192 -6.63 -38.08 -19.98
C TYR A 192 -8.04 -37.92 -20.55
N MET A 193 -8.42 -36.68 -20.80
CA MET A 193 -9.57 -36.29 -21.60
C MET A 193 -9.10 -35.34 -22.68
N ARG A 194 -9.64 -35.44 -23.88
CA ARG A 194 -9.38 -34.48 -24.96
C ARG A 194 -10.67 -33.90 -25.50
N ARG A 195 -10.61 -32.68 -26.03
CA ARG A 195 -11.70 -32.05 -26.78
C ARG A 195 -11.12 -31.09 -27.79
N HIS A 196 -11.70 -31.06 -28.97
CA HIS A 196 -11.49 -29.96 -29.91
C HIS A 196 -12.57 -28.92 -29.70
N ILE A 197 -12.20 -27.76 -29.14
CA ILE A 197 -13.12 -26.62 -29.05
C ILE A 197 -13.19 -26.04 -30.47
N ARG A 198 -14.35 -26.17 -31.10
CA ARG A 198 -14.59 -25.66 -32.45
C ARG A 198 -14.90 -24.17 -32.43
N ARG A 199 -14.64 -23.48 -33.53
CA ARG A 199 -14.88 -22.04 -33.69
C ARG A 199 -16.33 -21.60 -33.44
N ASP A 200 -17.29 -22.47 -33.72
CA ASP A 200 -18.73 -22.26 -33.48
C ASP A 200 -19.15 -22.53 -32.02
N ASP A 201 -18.26 -23.09 -31.20
CA ASP A 201 -18.48 -23.27 -29.77
C ASP A 201 -18.40 -21.92 -29.04
N PRO A 202 -19.39 -21.53 -28.22
CA PRO A 202 -19.32 -20.31 -27.42
C PRO A 202 -18.05 -20.21 -26.55
N GLU A 203 -17.47 -21.35 -26.15
CA GLU A 203 -16.22 -21.41 -25.40
C GLU A 203 -15.02 -20.90 -26.23
N TRP A 204 -14.99 -21.13 -27.55
CA TRP A 204 -13.94 -20.64 -28.44
C TRP A 204 -13.78 -19.12 -28.36
N MET A 205 -14.91 -18.42 -28.51
CA MET A 205 -14.93 -16.96 -28.50
C MET A 205 -14.46 -16.43 -27.15
N ARG A 206 -14.91 -17.05 -26.04
CA ARG A 206 -14.48 -16.69 -24.69
C ARG A 206 -12.98 -16.84 -24.50
N LEU A 207 -12.41 -17.98 -24.91
CA LEU A 207 -10.96 -18.22 -24.80
C LEU A 207 -10.15 -17.28 -25.67
N THR A 208 -10.63 -17.00 -26.88
CA THR A 208 -9.98 -16.04 -27.79
C THR A 208 -9.98 -14.64 -27.20
N ILE A 209 -11.13 -14.18 -26.67
CA ILE A 209 -11.25 -12.86 -26.02
C ILE A 209 -10.35 -12.79 -24.79
N LEU A 210 -10.39 -13.79 -23.90
CA LEU A 210 -9.55 -13.79 -22.69
C LEU A 210 -8.07 -13.74 -23.04
N ARG A 211 -7.63 -14.59 -23.97
CA ARG A 211 -6.25 -14.55 -24.47
C ARG A 211 -5.88 -13.17 -25.00
N LEU A 212 -6.76 -12.56 -25.79
CA LEU A 212 -6.52 -11.24 -26.37
C LEU A 212 -6.42 -10.16 -25.29
N VAL A 213 -7.37 -10.11 -24.36
CA VAL A 213 -7.39 -9.16 -23.24
C VAL A 213 -6.15 -9.31 -22.38
N THR A 214 -5.72 -10.54 -22.07
CA THR A 214 -4.48 -10.76 -21.32
C THR A 214 -3.26 -10.27 -22.08
N HIS A 215 -3.13 -10.58 -23.37
CA HIS A 215 -2.00 -10.09 -24.17
C HIS A 215 -1.96 -8.56 -24.20
N TRP A 216 -3.11 -7.91 -24.37
CA TRP A 216 -3.20 -6.45 -24.34
C TRP A 216 -2.85 -5.89 -22.96
N THR A 217 -3.31 -6.52 -21.90
CA THR A 217 -2.96 -6.12 -20.53
C THR A 217 -1.47 -6.27 -20.26
N VAL A 218 -0.86 -7.40 -20.60
CA VAL A 218 0.61 -7.60 -20.48
C VAL A 218 1.37 -6.56 -21.29
N ARG A 219 0.93 -6.33 -22.54
CA ARG A 219 1.51 -5.29 -23.41
C ARG A 219 1.41 -3.91 -22.77
N ASP A 220 0.25 -3.54 -22.24
CA ASP A 220 0.03 -2.22 -21.68
C ASP A 220 0.81 -2.02 -20.38
N VAL A 221 0.90 -3.03 -19.52
CA VAL A 221 1.82 -2.98 -18.35
C VAL A 221 3.25 -2.72 -18.84
N ILE A 222 3.75 -3.46 -19.82
CA ILE A 222 5.13 -3.31 -20.32
C ILE A 222 5.36 -1.94 -20.97
N HIS A 223 4.47 -1.51 -21.86
CA HIS A 223 4.73 -0.37 -22.75
C HIS A 223 4.21 0.96 -22.21
N LEU A 224 3.14 0.95 -21.41
CA LEU A 224 2.49 2.14 -20.87
C LEU A 224 2.70 2.27 -19.35
N GLY A 225 2.79 1.15 -18.64
CA GLY A 225 3.01 1.10 -17.19
C GLY A 225 4.48 1.26 -16.83
N LEU A 226 5.33 0.33 -17.27
CA LEU A 226 6.72 0.22 -16.79
C LEU A 226 7.62 1.38 -17.26
N PRO A 227 8.58 1.81 -16.40
CA PRO A 227 9.67 2.67 -16.82
C PRO A 227 10.54 1.98 -17.88
N ALA A 228 11.17 2.75 -18.76
CA ALA A 228 11.92 2.23 -19.90
C ALA A 228 13.04 1.25 -19.51
N SER A 229 13.64 1.42 -18.33
CA SER A 229 14.70 0.57 -17.77
C SER A 229 14.24 -0.87 -17.46
N LEU A 230 12.96 -1.09 -17.18
CA LEU A 230 12.43 -2.40 -16.80
C LEU A 230 11.84 -3.19 -17.98
N ARG A 231 11.55 -2.53 -19.11
CA ARG A 231 10.86 -3.16 -20.25
C ARG A 231 11.63 -4.31 -20.90
N PRO A 232 12.95 -4.20 -21.16
CA PRO A 232 13.68 -5.29 -21.82
C PRO A 232 13.64 -6.60 -21.04
N MET A 233 13.77 -6.52 -19.71
CA MET A 233 13.67 -7.68 -18.84
C MET A 233 12.26 -8.26 -18.83
N ALA A 234 11.23 -7.42 -18.69
CA ALA A 234 9.84 -7.88 -18.76
C ALA A 234 9.52 -8.55 -20.11
N ILE A 235 9.99 -8.00 -21.25
CA ILE A 235 9.80 -8.61 -22.57
C ILE A 235 10.49 -9.98 -22.65
N ALA A 236 11.72 -10.09 -22.15
CA ALA A 236 12.46 -11.35 -22.16
C ALA A 236 11.77 -12.43 -21.31
N GLU A 237 11.30 -12.06 -20.12
CA GLU A 237 10.60 -12.96 -19.19
C GLU A 237 9.22 -13.36 -19.70
N THR A 238 8.48 -12.42 -20.31
CA THR A 238 7.13 -12.69 -20.81
C THR A 238 7.08 -13.39 -22.17
N GLY A 239 8.10 -13.18 -23.01
CA GLY A 239 8.16 -13.67 -24.39
C GLY A 239 8.28 -15.18 -24.60
N GLY A 240 8.42 -15.97 -23.54
CA GLY A 240 8.50 -17.43 -23.62
C GLY A 240 7.91 -18.20 -22.43
N ARG A 241 7.35 -17.50 -21.43
CA ARG A 241 6.88 -18.14 -20.18
C ARG A 241 5.38 -18.03 -19.95
N LEU A 242 4.67 -17.17 -20.68
CA LEU A 242 3.24 -16.96 -20.45
C LEU A 242 2.40 -18.09 -21.08
N ALA A 243 1.89 -18.99 -20.25
CA ALA A 243 0.96 -20.05 -20.66
C ALA A 243 -0.48 -19.76 -20.22
N PHE A 244 -1.44 -20.06 -21.11
CA PHE A 244 -2.87 -19.80 -20.95
C PHE A 244 -3.69 -21.07 -20.70
N ARG A 245 -4.15 -21.32 -19.47
CA ARG A 245 -5.07 -22.41 -19.16
C ARG A 245 -6.53 -21.97 -19.33
N SER A 246 -7.34 -22.83 -19.95
CA SER A 246 -8.79 -22.80 -19.76
C SER A 246 -9.21 -23.94 -18.85
N TYR A 247 -9.86 -23.62 -17.74
CA TYR A 247 -10.31 -24.61 -16.76
C TYR A 247 -11.80 -24.94 -16.94
N LYS A 248 -12.13 -26.23 -16.82
CA LYS A 248 -13.49 -26.68 -16.48
C LYS A 248 -13.45 -28.06 -15.80
N ALA A 249 -13.85 -28.09 -14.53
CA ALA A 249 -14.72 -29.09 -13.87
C ALA A 249 -14.61 -28.95 -12.35
N LEU A 250 -14.96 -27.79 -11.79
CA LEU A 250 -15.48 -27.75 -10.43
C LEU A 250 -16.98 -27.48 -10.50
N PRO A 251 -17.81 -28.14 -9.69
CA PRO A 251 -19.23 -27.81 -9.55
C PRO A 251 -19.47 -26.43 -8.90
N ALA A 252 -18.41 -25.70 -8.54
CA ALA A 252 -18.48 -24.35 -7.98
C ALA A 252 -18.40 -23.25 -9.07
N PRO A 253 -19.23 -22.19 -9.00
CA PRO A 253 -19.41 -21.20 -10.06
C PRO A 253 -18.37 -20.03 -10.15
N GLU A 254 -17.21 -20.10 -9.50
CA GLU A 254 -16.26 -18.97 -9.41
C GLU A 254 -14.83 -19.58 -9.38
N VAL A 255 -13.71 -19.08 -9.96
CA VAL A 255 -13.07 -17.75 -10.09
C VAL A 255 -11.98 -17.91 -11.19
N SER A 256 -11.56 -16.88 -11.95
CA SER A 256 -10.28 -16.98 -12.71
C SER A 256 -9.08 -16.75 -11.79
N ALA A 257 -8.00 -17.52 -11.92
CA ALA A 257 -6.87 -17.49 -10.99
C ALA A 257 -5.51 -17.59 -11.69
N TYR A 258 -4.53 -16.87 -11.16
CA TYR A 258 -3.13 -17.01 -11.52
C TYR A 258 -2.45 -18.05 -10.64
N ALA A 259 -1.68 -18.94 -11.27
CA ALA A 259 -0.87 -19.93 -10.58
C ALA A 259 0.56 -19.83 -11.09
N ALA A 260 1.45 -19.20 -10.32
CA ALA A 260 2.87 -19.11 -10.67
C ALA A 260 3.64 -20.42 -10.52
N PHE A 261 3.18 -21.28 -9.61
CA PHE A 261 3.86 -22.52 -9.25
C PHE A 261 2.93 -23.71 -9.38
N LEU A 262 3.42 -24.76 -10.05
CA LEU A 262 2.90 -26.11 -9.88
C LEU A 262 3.89 -26.84 -8.97
N TYR A 263 3.45 -27.14 -7.75
CA TYR A 263 4.22 -27.95 -6.83
C TYR A 263 3.99 -29.42 -7.15
N TYR A 264 5.06 -30.12 -7.52
CA TYR A 264 5.06 -31.57 -7.54
C TYR A 264 5.70 -32.10 -6.26
N ARG A 265 4.88 -32.75 -5.43
CA ARG A 265 5.40 -33.54 -4.32
C ARG A 265 5.72 -34.93 -4.84
N THR A 266 7.00 -35.24 -5.05
CA THR A 266 7.39 -36.64 -5.19
C THR A 266 7.19 -37.34 -3.84
N TYR A 267 6.74 -38.58 -3.85
CA TYR A 267 6.43 -39.34 -2.63
C TYR A 267 7.70 -39.70 -1.82
N ILE A 268 8.90 -39.43 -2.37
CA ILE A 268 10.20 -39.63 -1.71
C ILE A 268 10.67 -38.38 -0.94
N GLY A 269 9.79 -37.41 -0.68
CA GLY A 269 10.07 -36.30 0.24
C GLY A 269 10.98 -35.18 -0.31
N ALA A 270 11.37 -35.23 -1.59
CA ALA A 270 12.08 -34.15 -2.27
C ALA A 270 11.11 -33.38 -3.19
N PRO A 271 10.82 -32.09 -2.94
CA PRO A 271 10.03 -31.30 -3.87
C PRO A 271 10.83 -31.07 -5.16
N ILE A 272 10.40 -31.66 -6.28
CA ILE A 272 10.86 -31.22 -7.60
C ILE A 272 10.06 -29.96 -7.92
N ARG A 273 10.72 -28.81 -7.75
CA ARG A 273 10.14 -27.52 -8.06
C ARG A 273 10.38 -27.21 -9.54
N ARG A 274 9.33 -27.23 -10.34
CA ARG A 274 9.35 -26.60 -11.66
C ARG A 274 8.51 -25.33 -11.62
N VAL A 275 9.09 -24.22 -12.04
CA VAL A 275 8.40 -22.93 -12.07
C VAL A 275 7.84 -22.73 -13.46
N PHE A 276 6.52 -22.71 -13.53
CA PHE A 276 5.77 -22.50 -14.75
C PHE A 276 4.74 -21.40 -14.46
N PRO A 277 5.05 -20.13 -14.75
CA PRO A 277 4.05 -19.11 -14.55
C PRO A 277 2.90 -19.30 -15.51
N MET A 278 1.70 -19.50 -14.98
CA MET A 278 0.52 -19.75 -15.79
C MET A 278 -0.64 -18.88 -15.32
N MET A 279 -1.35 -18.34 -16.30
CA MET A 279 -2.67 -17.73 -16.07
C MET A 279 -3.73 -18.78 -16.36
N SER A 280 -4.52 -19.12 -15.34
CA SER A 280 -5.62 -20.08 -15.47
C SER A 280 -6.95 -19.34 -15.43
N TYR A 281 -7.63 -19.30 -16.57
CA TYR A 281 -8.96 -18.72 -16.63
C TYR A 281 -10.00 -19.83 -16.50
N VAL A 282 -10.78 -19.79 -15.41
CA VAL A 282 -11.93 -20.68 -15.25
C VAL A 282 -13.10 -20.09 -16.04
N CYS A 283 -13.62 -20.87 -16.99
CA CYS A 283 -14.80 -20.53 -17.77
C CYS A 283 -15.98 -21.42 -17.34
N SER A 284 -16.43 -21.31 -16.08
CA SER A 284 -17.66 -21.99 -15.63
C SER A 284 -18.83 -20.99 -15.51
N GLY A 285 -19.98 -21.33 -16.08
CA GLY A 285 -21.24 -20.61 -15.86
C GLY A 285 -21.38 -19.25 -16.58
N SER A 286 -22.16 -18.36 -15.95
CA SER A 286 -22.53 -17.02 -16.41
C SER A 286 -21.53 -15.92 -16.03
N ASN A 287 -20.58 -16.21 -15.14
CA ASN A 287 -19.58 -15.25 -14.68
C ASN A 287 -18.37 -15.30 -15.62
N ILE A 288 -18.40 -14.43 -16.61
CA ILE A 288 -17.31 -14.24 -17.58
C ILE A 288 -16.16 -13.56 -16.85
N ALA A 289 -14.93 -14.11 -16.95
CA ALA A 289 -13.74 -13.41 -16.48
C ALA A 289 -13.69 -12.03 -17.13
N THR A 290 -13.71 -10.99 -16.28
CA THR A 290 -13.79 -9.60 -16.71
C THR A 290 -12.39 -9.06 -17.03
N GLU A 291 -12.31 -7.91 -17.71
CA GLU A 291 -11.02 -7.22 -17.91
C GLU A 291 -10.33 -6.91 -16.57
N ALA A 292 -11.10 -6.61 -15.52
CA ALA A 292 -10.60 -6.41 -14.16
C ALA A 292 -9.96 -7.67 -13.59
N THR A 293 -10.64 -8.81 -13.71
CA THR A 293 -10.08 -10.07 -13.22
C THR A 293 -8.83 -10.47 -14.01
N VAL A 294 -8.83 -10.29 -15.34
CA VAL A 294 -7.62 -10.51 -16.16
C VAL A 294 -6.47 -9.60 -15.71
N ALA A 295 -6.74 -8.31 -15.46
CA ALA A 295 -5.73 -7.36 -15.00
C ALA A 295 -5.15 -7.72 -13.63
N HIS A 296 -6.00 -8.15 -12.70
CA HIS A 296 -5.58 -8.64 -11.40
C HIS A 296 -4.63 -9.84 -11.52
N GLU A 297 -5.00 -10.87 -12.27
CA GLU A 297 -4.15 -12.05 -12.50
C GLU A 297 -2.85 -11.70 -13.23
N VAL A 298 -2.89 -10.74 -14.15
CA VAL A 298 -1.68 -10.22 -14.80
C VAL A 298 -0.75 -9.54 -13.80
N GLY A 299 -1.28 -8.83 -12.80
CA GLY A 299 -0.44 -8.23 -11.77
C GLY A 299 0.26 -9.26 -10.88
N HIS A 300 -0.38 -10.38 -10.53
CA HIS A 300 0.32 -11.49 -9.88
C HIS A 300 1.42 -12.10 -10.77
N TYR A 301 1.19 -12.20 -12.07
CA TYR A 301 2.23 -12.63 -13.00
C TYR A 301 3.42 -11.67 -13.04
N PHE A 302 3.19 -10.36 -13.05
CA PHE A 302 4.29 -9.40 -13.00
C PHE A 302 5.04 -9.42 -11.66
N ASN A 303 4.38 -9.74 -10.55
CA ASN A 303 5.11 -10.02 -9.31
C ASN A 303 6.10 -11.15 -9.51
N HIS A 304 5.68 -12.26 -10.12
CA HIS A 304 6.58 -13.36 -10.40
C HIS A 304 7.72 -12.95 -11.34
N VAL A 305 7.44 -12.23 -12.43
CA VAL A 305 8.45 -11.71 -13.37
C VAL A 305 9.50 -10.86 -12.66
N PHE A 306 9.10 -9.95 -11.77
CA PHE A 306 10.02 -9.00 -11.15
C PHE A 306 10.69 -9.53 -9.89
N PHE A 307 10.01 -10.32 -9.07
CA PHE A 307 10.60 -10.89 -7.85
C PHE A 307 11.43 -12.14 -8.14
N GLY A 308 11.18 -12.80 -9.27
CA GLY A 308 11.73 -14.12 -9.54
C GLY A 308 11.08 -15.20 -8.66
N ASP A 309 11.44 -16.44 -8.97
CA ASP A 309 10.79 -17.63 -8.43
C ASP A 309 10.82 -17.67 -6.90
N ASP A 310 12.00 -17.57 -6.28
CA ASP A 310 12.17 -17.77 -4.83
C ASP A 310 11.47 -16.71 -3.99
N ALA A 311 11.60 -15.44 -4.37
CA ALA A 311 10.98 -14.35 -3.62
C ALA A 311 9.46 -14.32 -3.82
N PHE A 312 8.96 -14.63 -5.03
CA PHE A 312 7.53 -14.75 -5.26
C PHE A 312 6.91 -15.91 -4.46
N GLU A 313 7.61 -17.05 -4.34
CA GLU A 313 7.19 -18.14 -3.46
C GLU A 313 7.13 -17.72 -1.99
N ALA A 314 8.17 -17.03 -1.51
CA ALA A 314 8.20 -16.56 -0.13
C ALA A 314 7.01 -15.62 0.18
N LEU A 315 6.72 -14.69 -0.73
CA LEU A 315 5.55 -13.80 -0.65
C LEU A 315 4.24 -14.60 -0.65
N THR A 316 4.09 -15.55 -1.56
CA THR A 316 2.88 -16.37 -1.71
C THR A 316 2.63 -17.25 -0.48
N ARG A 317 3.66 -17.90 0.06
CA ARG A 317 3.55 -18.74 1.27
C ARG A 317 3.17 -17.95 2.51
N ALA A 318 3.56 -16.68 2.57
CA ALA A 318 3.16 -15.80 3.67
C ALA A 318 1.69 -15.34 3.51
N GLN A 319 1.22 -15.09 2.28
CA GLN A 319 -0.16 -14.66 1.99
C GLN A 319 -1.19 -15.79 2.15
N LEU A 320 -0.87 -17.01 1.70
CA LEU A 320 -1.78 -18.17 1.71
C LEU A 320 -2.18 -18.67 3.11
N ARG A 321 -1.61 -18.10 4.19
CA ARG A 321 -1.95 -18.48 5.57
C ARG A 321 -3.21 -17.80 6.09
N THR A 322 -3.80 -16.90 5.32
CA THR A 322 -4.91 -16.05 5.75
C THR A 322 -6.00 -16.02 4.68
N ASN A 323 -7.27 -16.10 5.08
CA ASN A 323 -8.37 -15.64 4.23
C ASN A 323 -8.10 -14.19 3.83
N HIS A 324 -8.43 -13.80 2.61
CA HIS A 324 -8.07 -12.48 2.11
C HIS A 324 -9.19 -11.90 1.22
N ASN A 325 -9.68 -10.72 1.60
CA ASN A 325 -10.60 -9.89 0.85
C ASN A 325 -10.26 -8.43 1.07
N ILE A 326 -10.75 -7.55 0.19
CA ILE A 326 -10.64 -6.09 0.35
C ILE A 326 -11.08 -5.70 1.77
N GLY A 327 -10.20 -4.98 2.48
CA GLY A 327 -10.46 -4.51 3.84
C GLY A 327 -10.22 -5.53 4.95
N ASP A 328 -9.89 -6.79 4.65
CA ASP A 328 -9.45 -7.75 5.67
C ASP A 328 -8.12 -7.27 6.28
N VAL A 329 -8.02 -7.34 7.61
CA VAL A 329 -6.92 -6.76 8.38
C VAL A 329 -5.90 -7.85 8.72
N HIS A 330 -4.71 -7.74 8.16
CA HIS A 330 -3.61 -8.67 8.39
C HIS A 330 -2.33 -7.91 8.69
N ARG A 331 -1.86 -8.02 9.94
CA ARG A 331 -0.60 -7.40 10.34
C ARG A 331 0.56 -8.09 9.61
N GLU A 332 1.50 -7.29 9.10
CA GLU A 332 2.68 -7.78 8.37
C GLU A 332 2.35 -8.58 7.11
N ARG A 333 1.16 -8.34 6.54
CA ARG A 333 0.73 -8.96 5.30
C ARG A 333 1.74 -8.69 4.17
N PRO A 334 2.09 -9.72 3.38
CA PRO A 334 2.84 -9.55 2.16
C PRO A 334 2.07 -8.72 1.15
N MET A 335 2.77 -7.88 0.39
CA MET A 335 2.14 -7.02 -0.62
C MET A 335 1.57 -7.74 -1.86
N LEU A 336 1.48 -9.08 -1.88
CA LEU A 336 1.22 -9.88 -3.08
C LEU A 336 -0.03 -9.40 -3.85
N GLU A 337 -1.13 -9.20 -3.13
CA GLU A 337 -2.42 -8.79 -3.68
C GLU A 337 -2.42 -7.32 -4.10
N GLU A 338 -1.68 -6.44 -3.42
CA GLU A 338 -1.66 -5.00 -3.73
C GLU A 338 -1.03 -4.71 -5.08
N TYR A 339 0.01 -5.46 -5.46
CA TYR A 339 0.53 -5.37 -6.82
C TYR A 339 -0.52 -5.81 -7.85
N ALA A 340 -1.24 -6.90 -7.58
CA ALA A 340 -2.29 -7.41 -8.46
C ALA A 340 -3.43 -6.40 -8.63
N MET A 341 -3.93 -5.87 -7.51
CA MET A 341 -4.94 -4.82 -7.48
C MET A 341 -4.45 -3.50 -8.10
N PHE A 342 -3.15 -3.18 -8.02
CA PHE A 342 -2.62 -1.99 -8.68
C PHE A 342 -2.59 -2.13 -10.20
N VAL A 343 -2.31 -3.32 -10.74
CA VAL A 343 -2.43 -3.58 -12.18
C VAL A 343 -3.90 -3.55 -12.62
N ASP A 344 -4.82 -4.05 -11.79
CA ASP A 344 -6.27 -3.88 -12.01
C ASP A 344 -6.65 -2.39 -12.09
N TYR A 345 -6.25 -1.58 -11.10
CA TYR A 345 -6.46 -0.14 -11.10
C TYR A 345 -5.81 0.57 -12.30
N PHE A 346 -4.58 0.20 -12.66
CA PHE A 346 -3.89 0.76 -13.82
C PHE A 346 -4.69 0.60 -15.10
N LYS A 347 -5.31 -0.58 -15.29
CA LYS A 347 -6.11 -0.91 -16.48
C LYS A 347 -7.51 -0.31 -16.42
N ASN A 348 -8.17 -0.40 -15.28
CA ASN A 348 -9.62 -0.20 -15.19
C ASN A 348 -10.02 1.07 -14.41
N ARG A 349 -9.06 1.74 -13.75
CA ARG A 349 -9.29 2.88 -12.81
C ARG A 349 -10.11 2.53 -11.58
N THR A 350 -10.45 1.25 -11.42
CA THR A 350 -11.14 0.65 -10.28
C THR A 350 -10.52 -0.72 -10.02
N ILE A 351 -10.82 -1.34 -8.88
CA ILE A 351 -10.47 -2.73 -8.61
C ILE A 351 -11.72 -3.62 -8.50
N ARG A 352 -11.57 -4.92 -8.71
CA ARG A 352 -12.66 -5.94 -8.64
C ARG A 352 -13.91 -5.54 -9.42
N GLY A 353 -13.74 -4.85 -10.55
CA GLY A 353 -14.83 -4.50 -11.46
C GLY A 353 -15.73 -3.33 -11.02
N GLY A 354 -15.30 -2.49 -10.07
CA GLY A 354 -16.03 -1.25 -9.78
C GLY A 354 -15.65 -0.49 -8.51
N SER A 355 -14.78 -1.04 -7.65
CA SER A 355 -14.38 -0.37 -6.42
C SER A 355 -13.39 0.77 -6.69
N ASP A 356 -13.74 1.99 -6.26
CA ASP A 356 -12.87 3.16 -6.34
C ASP A 356 -11.84 3.15 -5.21
N VAL A 357 -10.56 2.98 -5.56
CA VAL A 357 -9.43 2.96 -4.62
C VAL A 357 -8.87 4.35 -4.33
N THR A 358 -9.37 5.40 -4.99
CA THR A 358 -8.94 6.78 -4.75
C THR A 358 -9.58 7.37 -3.49
N GLN A 359 -10.62 6.69 -2.96
CA GLN A 359 -11.40 7.06 -1.78
C GLN A 359 -11.33 5.96 -0.69
N PRO A 360 -10.15 5.65 -0.12
CA PRO A 360 -9.96 4.51 0.79
C PRO A 360 -10.87 4.51 2.03
N ARG A 361 -11.20 5.68 2.58
CA ARG A 361 -12.08 5.77 3.75
C ARG A 361 -13.53 5.40 3.42
N GLU A 362 -13.99 5.75 2.21
CA GLU A 362 -15.28 5.33 1.66
C GLU A 362 -15.26 3.82 1.31
N LEU A 363 -14.17 3.34 0.72
CA LEU A 363 -14.00 1.93 0.34
C LEU A 363 -14.05 0.98 1.55
N PHE A 364 -13.33 1.31 2.62
CA PHE A 364 -13.18 0.42 3.77
C PHE A 364 -14.27 0.60 4.83
N GLN A 365 -14.89 1.79 4.92
CA GLN A 365 -15.92 2.13 5.93
C GLN A 365 -15.51 1.78 7.38
N LYS A 366 -14.21 1.81 7.68
CA LYS A 366 -13.63 1.51 8.99
C LYS A 366 -12.87 2.71 9.53
N SER A 367 -12.79 2.82 10.86
CA SER A 367 -12.04 3.90 11.51
C SER A 367 -10.62 3.45 11.83
N PRO A 368 -9.59 4.28 11.58
CA PRO A 368 -8.22 4.04 12.03
C PRO A 368 -8.08 3.89 13.54
N ARG A 369 -9.08 4.33 14.32
CA ARG A 369 -9.17 4.17 15.78
C ARG A 369 -9.50 2.73 16.22
N ILE A 370 -10.03 1.91 15.32
CA ILE A 370 -10.55 0.57 15.61
C ILE A 370 -9.72 -0.51 14.91
N VAL A 371 -9.20 -0.19 13.72
CA VAL A 371 -8.37 -1.11 12.94
C VAL A 371 -7.05 -0.45 12.57
N ASP A 372 -5.99 -1.25 12.52
CA ASP A 372 -4.73 -0.85 11.94
C ASP A 372 -4.94 -0.65 10.43
N PHE A 373 -5.18 0.60 10.03
CA PHE A 373 -5.71 0.94 8.72
C PHE A 373 -4.77 0.54 7.56
N PRO A 374 -3.44 0.70 7.68
CA PRO A 374 -2.48 0.26 6.66
C PRO A 374 -2.39 -1.26 6.51
N ALA A 375 -2.84 -2.03 7.50
CA ALA A 375 -2.82 -3.49 7.47
C ALA A 375 -4.02 -4.09 6.70
N GLN A 376 -4.90 -3.25 6.15
CA GLN A 376 -6.03 -3.68 5.33
C GLN A 376 -5.59 -4.06 3.92
N GLU A 377 -6.09 -5.19 3.43
CA GLU A 377 -5.95 -5.55 2.02
C GLU A 377 -6.53 -4.45 1.11
N ALA A 378 -5.83 -4.17 0.01
CA ALA A 378 -6.03 -3.05 -0.93
C ALA A 378 -5.52 -1.67 -0.47
N TYR A 379 -5.11 -1.47 0.79
CA TYR A 379 -4.69 -0.14 1.25
C TYR A 379 -3.48 0.40 0.48
N ALA A 380 -2.46 -0.43 0.23
CA ALA A 380 -1.27 0.00 -0.51
C ALA A 380 -1.61 0.41 -1.97
N THR A 381 -2.58 -0.26 -2.60
CA THR A 381 -3.13 0.13 -3.89
C THR A 381 -3.83 1.49 -3.82
N CYS A 382 -4.60 1.76 -2.76
CA CYS A 382 -5.24 3.05 -2.54
C CYS A 382 -4.22 4.18 -2.39
N LEU A 383 -3.16 3.93 -1.61
CA LEU A 383 -2.07 4.89 -1.42
C LEU A 383 -1.38 5.23 -2.76
N LEU A 384 -1.07 4.23 -3.58
CA LEU A 384 -0.47 4.45 -4.90
C LEU A 384 -1.42 5.16 -5.87
N ALA A 385 -2.70 4.78 -5.91
CA ALA A 385 -3.72 5.46 -6.69
C ALA A 385 -3.82 6.95 -6.30
N ARG A 386 -3.67 7.25 -5.01
CA ARG A 386 -3.71 8.63 -4.50
C ARG A 386 -2.50 9.48 -4.91
N LEU A 387 -1.36 8.87 -5.21
CA LEU A 387 -0.21 9.58 -5.81
C LEU A 387 -0.44 9.91 -7.29
N TYR A 388 -1.25 9.12 -7.99
CA TYR A 388 -1.56 9.30 -9.41
C TYR A 388 -2.60 10.39 -9.67
N VAL A 389 -3.68 10.44 -8.88
CA VAL A 389 -4.82 11.34 -9.14
C VAL A 389 -4.46 12.82 -8.94
N ASN A 390 -5.17 13.67 -9.68
CA ASN A 390 -4.95 15.12 -9.71
C ASN A 390 -5.99 15.92 -8.90
N ASP A 391 -6.98 15.25 -8.33
CA ASP A 391 -8.04 15.89 -7.56
C ASP A 391 -7.49 16.34 -6.21
N ALA A 392 -7.63 17.61 -5.85
CA ALA A 392 -7.13 18.14 -4.58
C ALA A 392 -8.03 17.81 -3.37
N THR A 393 -9.06 17.00 -3.57
CA THR A 393 -10.02 16.57 -2.55
C THR A 393 -10.08 15.05 -2.43
N ILE A 394 -10.54 14.58 -1.28
CA ILE A 394 -10.77 13.17 -0.93
C ILE A 394 -11.94 13.08 0.04
N ARG A 395 -12.80 12.07 -0.12
CA ARG A 395 -13.93 11.83 0.78
C ARG A 395 -13.47 11.05 2.00
N ASP A 396 -13.94 11.49 3.16
CA ASP A 396 -13.75 10.77 4.40
C ASP A 396 -14.77 9.61 4.55
N ALA A 397 -14.81 8.96 5.72
CA ALA A 397 -15.74 7.85 5.96
C ALA A 397 -17.19 8.29 6.17
N ALA A 398 -17.43 9.57 6.47
CA ALA A 398 -18.76 10.18 6.56
C ALA A 398 -19.26 10.67 5.19
N GLY A 399 -18.37 10.73 4.19
CA GLY A 399 -18.65 11.22 2.83
C GLY A 399 -18.36 12.70 2.65
N ASP A 400 -17.74 13.35 3.64
CA ASP A 400 -17.36 14.76 3.56
C ASP A 400 -16.05 14.92 2.77
N ASP A 401 -15.97 15.98 1.95
CA ASP A 401 -14.77 16.30 1.18
C ASP A 401 -13.71 16.98 2.05
N GLU A 402 -12.48 16.47 1.98
CA GLU A 402 -11.31 17.04 2.64
C GLU A 402 -10.21 17.37 1.63
N ASP A 403 -9.46 18.44 1.90
CA ASP A 403 -8.29 18.79 1.12
C ASP A 403 -7.14 17.80 1.31
N ILE A 404 -6.47 17.45 0.22
CA ILE A 404 -5.31 16.54 0.21
C ILE A 404 -4.25 17.04 -0.81
N PRO A 405 -2.94 16.91 -0.51
CA PRO A 405 -1.92 17.29 -1.49
C PRO A 405 -2.02 16.46 -2.77
N VAL A 406 -1.72 17.11 -3.91
CA VAL A 406 -1.62 16.46 -5.22
C VAL A 406 -0.15 16.15 -5.51
N VAL A 407 0.14 14.94 -5.99
CA VAL A 407 1.49 14.52 -6.41
C VAL A 407 1.62 14.42 -7.92
N ASN A 408 0.57 13.97 -8.62
CA ASN A 408 0.55 13.77 -10.07
C ASN A 408 1.69 12.86 -10.55
N ALA A 409 1.92 11.75 -9.86
CA ALA A 409 2.91 10.74 -10.25
C ALA A 409 2.45 10.04 -11.53
N GLY A 410 3.37 9.82 -12.47
CA GLY A 410 3.10 9.00 -13.64
C GLY A 410 3.05 7.51 -13.29
N PHE A 411 2.33 6.70 -14.06
CA PHE A 411 2.39 5.24 -13.89
C PHE A 411 3.81 4.66 -13.95
N PRO A 412 4.72 5.14 -14.84
CA PRO A 412 6.12 4.72 -14.81
C PRO A 412 6.79 4.89 -13.44
N ASP A 413 6.53 6.00 -12.75
CA ASP A 413 7.09 6.25 -11.42
C ASP A 413 6.53 5.27 -10.38
N LEU A 414 5.22 5.01 -10.44
CA LEU A 414 4.55 4.10 -9.50
C LEU A 414 4.95 2.64 -9.72
N PHE A 415 5.12 2.24 -10.97
CA PHE A 415 5.67 0.92 -11.31
C PHE A 415 7.16 0.82 -11.00
N GLU A 416 7.93 1.91 -11.03
CA GLU A 416 9.30 1.91 -10.53
C GLU A 416 9.34 1.64 -9.02
N ILE A 417 8.51 2.34 -8.24
CA ILE A 417 8.36 2.12 -6.80
C ILE A 417 8.01 0.64 -6.52
N LEU A 418 7.06 0.07 -7.26
CA LEU A 418 6.64 -1.31 -7.09
C LEU A 418 7.71 -2.33 -7.55
N TYR A 419 8.15 -2.26 -8.81
CA TYR A 419 8.90 -3.37 -9.43
C TYR A 419 10.42 -3.19 -9.46
N ALA A 420 10.92 -1.95 -9.43
CA ALA A 420 12.36 -1.72 -9.26
C ALA A 420 12.76 -1.83 -7.79
N ARG A 421 11.96 -1.24 -6.89
CA ARG A 421 12.27 -1.17 -5.45
C ARG A 421 11.69 -2.31 -4.62
N LYS A 422 10.67 -3.00 -5.13
CA LYS A 422 10.17 -4.29 -4.62
C LYS A 422 9.79 -4.28 -3.13
N PRO A 423 9.00 -3.30 -2.65
CA PRO A 423 8.50 -3.35 -1.27
C PRO A 423 7.67 -4.62 -1.05
N THR A 424 7.94 -5.34 0.05
CA THR A 424 7.24 -6.57 0.40
C THR A 424 6.18 -6.35 1.49
N THR A 425 6.16 -5.17 2.11
CA THR A 425 5.19 -4.75 3.13
C THR A 425 4.75 -3.31 2.89
N VAL A 426 3.57 -2.94 3.39
CA VAL A 426 3.03 -1.57 3.28
C VAL A 426 3.96 -0.52 3.92
N ASN A 427 4.64 -0.86 5.02
CA ASN A 427 5.64 0.01 5.64
C ASN A 427 6.86 0.24 4.75
N MET A 428 7.35 -0.79 4.05
CA MET A 428 8.41 -0.63 3.05
C MET A 428 7.92 0.22 1.88
N LEU A 429 6.69 0.01 1.39
CA LEU A 429 6.12 0.86 0.34
C LEU A 429 6.09 2.33 0.75
N ARG A 430 5.64 2.63 1.97
CA ARG A 430 5.64 4.00 2.52
C ARG A 430 7.03 4.62 2.50
N ALA A 431 8.06 3.86 2.90
CA ALA A 431 9.44 4.33 2.86
C ALA A 431 9.90 4.63 1.43
N GLU A 432 9.54 3.79 0.46
CA GLU A 432 9.88 4.02 -0.95
C GLU A 432 9.16 5.23 -1.56
N ILE A 433 7.90 5.45 -1.18
CA ILE A 433 7.15 6.66 -1.53
C ILE A 433 7.82 7.90 -0.93
N ALA A 434 8.28 7.84 0.31
CA ALA A 434 9.01 8.94 0.94
C ALA A 434 10.28 9.30 0.15
N LEU A 435 11.07 8.30 -0.26
CA LEU A 435 12.26 8.50 -1.09
C LEU A 435 11.91 9.09 -2.47
N TYR A 436 10.83 8.64 -3.10
CA TYR A 436 10.35 9.21 -4.37
C TYR A 436 9.95 10.68 -4.23
N LEU A 437 9.21 11.03 -3.17
CA LEU A 437 8.79 12.41 -2.92
C LEU A 437 9.98 13.31 -2.56
N ALA A 438 10.92 12.82 -1.76
CA ALA A 438 12.14 13.54 -1.39
C ALA A 438 13.01 13.87 -2.60
N ALA A 439 13.16 12.94 -3.55
CA ALA A 439 13.89 13.18 -4.79
C ALA A 439 13.31 14.35 -5.62
N GLY A 440 12.03 14.67 -5.44
CA GLY A 440 11.38 15.83 -6.06
C GLY A 440 11.23 17.05 -5.15
N GLY A 441 11.76 17.03 -3.92
CA GLY A 441 11.57 18.10 -2.93
C GLY A 441 10.12 18.24 -2.45
N ARG A 442 9.38 17.12 -2.37
CA ARG A 442 7.94 17.07 -2.04
C ARG A 442 7.62 16.12 -0.87
N GLU A 443 8.63 15.79 -0.07
CA GLU A 443 8.52 14.87 1.08
C GLU A 443 7.54 15.34 2.16
N ASP A 444 7.39 16.65 2.30
CA ASP A 444 6.45 17.35 3.17
C ASP A 444 4.97 16.98 2.90
N ARG A 445 4.64 16.50 1.70
CA ARG A 445 3.28 16.07 1.34
C ARG A 445 2.88 14.75 1.99
N LEU A 446 3.84 13.90 2.31
CA LEU A 446 3.55 12.52 2.69
C LEU A 446 2.69 12.40 3.95
N PRO A 447 2.98 13.11 5.06
CA PRO A 447 2.15 13.05 6.27
C PRO A 447 0.67 13.34 6.00
N ALA A 448 0.38 14.39 5.23
CA ALA A 448 -0.99 14.76 4.87
C ALA A 448 -1.66 13.70 3.97
N ILE A 449 -0.95 13.16 2.97
CA ILE A 449 -1.49 12.09 2.11
C ILE A 449 -1.81 10.83 2.92
N LEU A 450 -0.90 10.42 3.80
CA LEU A 450 -1.07 9.24 4.66
C LEU A 450 -2.28 9.41 5.59
N GLU A 451 -2.36 10.53 6.30
CA GLU A 451 -3.47 10.80 7.20
C GLU A 451 -4.81 10.78 6.46
N ARG A 452 -4.92 11.53 5.35
CA ARG A 452 -6.17 11.63 4.58
C ARG A 452 -6.59 10.29 3.97
N THR A 453 -5.64 9.45 3.56
CA THR A 453 -5.96 8.08 3.08
C THR A 453 -6.33 7.10 4.18
N GLY A 454 -6.25 7.50 5.46
CA GLY A 454 -6.67 6.70 6.61
C GLY A 454 -5.52 6.20 7.49
N TRP A 455 -4.26 6.42 7.13
CA TRP A 455 -3.11 6.17 8.01
C TRP A 455 -2.98 7.30 9.02
N SER A 456 -3.95 7.37 9.92
CA SER A 456 -4.16 8.43 10.90
C SER A 456 -4.14 7.86 12.30
N TYR A 457 -3.52 8.58 13.23
CA TYR A 457 -3.40 8.16 14.63
C TYR A 457 -4.39 8.90 15.52
N ASN A 458 -4.52 8.48 16.77
CA ASN A 458 -5.32 9.19 17.76
C ASN A 458 -4.52 9.33 19.06
N GLY A 459 -4.86 10.29 19.91
CA GLY A 459 -4.12 10.51 21.14
C GLY A 459 -4.81 11.43 22.13
N HIS A 460 -4.23 11.52 23.32
CA HIS A 460 -4.77 12.32 24.43
C HIS A 460 -3.64 13.04 25.16
N GLY A 461 -3.98 14.15 25.80
CA GLY A 461 -3.03 14.97 26.56
C GLY A 461 -3.73 15.99 27.43
N THR A 462 -2.94 16.91 27.98
CA THR A 462 -3.44 18.02 28.80
C THR A 462 -2.76 19.31 28.39
N VAL A 463 -3.49 20.41 28.30
CA VAL A 463 -2.93 21.75 28.13
C VAL A 463 -2.80 22.40 29.50
N LEU A 464 -1.61 22.90 29.81
CA LEU A 464 -1.27 23.56 31.06
C LEU A 464 -0.71 24.96 30.77
N ASP A 465 -0.90 25.90 31.70
CA ASP A 465 -0.16 27.17 31.70
C ASP A 465 1.26 26.97 32.26
N ASP A 466 2.02 28.05 32.34
CA ASP A 466 3.39 28.07 32.84
C ASP A 466 3.51 27.78 34.34
N GLN A 467 2.41 27.90 35.12
CA GLN A 467 2.34 27.48 36.53
C GLN A 467 1.77 26.05 36.69
N ALA A 468 1.68 25.29 35.60
CA ALA A 468 1.14 23.93 35.56
C ALA A 468 -0.34 23.83 35.96
N ASN A 469 -1.11 24.91 35.91
CA ASN A 469 -2.56 24.86 36.05
C ASN A 469 -3.21 24.45 34.72
N PRO A 470 -4.35 23.74 34.75
CA PRO A 470 -5.04 23.37 33.52
C PRO A 470 -5.67 24.56 32.80
N VAL A 471 -5.59 24.56 31.46
CA VAL A 471 -6.20 25.60 30.61
C VAL A 471 -7.49 25.06 29.99
N PRO A 472 -8.68 25.37 30.54
CA PRO A 472 -9.96 24.96 29.96
C PRO A 472 -10.30 25.78 28.72
N GLY A 473 -11.04 25.20 27.77
CA GLY A 473 -11.49 25.91 26.58
C GLY A 473 -10.42 26.15 25.50
N ALA A 474 -9.20 25.66 25.69
CA ALA A 474 -8.15 25.71 24.69
C ALA A 474 -8.50 24.80 23.50
N LYS A 475 -8.27 25.30 22.28
CA LYS A 475 -8.46 24.57 21.02
C LYS A 475 -7.17 23.83 20.67
N VAL A 476 -7.25 22.53 20.43
CA VAL A 476 -6.11 21.66 20.14
C VAL A 476 -6.32 20.95 18.82
N GLN A 477 -5.29 20.94 17.97
CA GLN A 477 -5.36 20.36 16.63
C GLN A 477 -4.00 19.84 16.16
N SER A 478 -3.96 18.73 15.42
CA SER A 478 -2.75 18.29 14.71
C SER A 478 -2.69 19.02 13.37
N VAL A 479 -1.52 19.58 13.03
CA VAL A 479 -1.34 20.43 11.84
C VAL A 479 -0.19 19.90 11.01
N CYS A 480 -0.39 19.74 9.70
CA CYS A 480 0.66 19.42 8.74
C CYS A 480 0.81 20.59 7.76
N VAL A 481 2.02 21.11 7.60
CA VAL A 481 2.32 22.21 6.68
C VAL A 481 2.99 21.65 5.44
N VAL A 482 2.47 21.98 4.26
CA VAL A 482 3.01 21.58 2.96
C VAL A 482 3.40 22.82 2.17
N GLY A 483 4.64 22.86 1.69
CA GLY A 483 5.30 24.00 1.06
C GLY A 483 6.32 24.68 1.97
N SER A 484 7.14 25.55 1.38
CA SER A 484 8.04 26.46 2.11
C SER A 484 7.26 27.60 2.79
N GLU A 485 7.94 28.65 3.29
CA GLU A 485 7.34 29.81 3.97
C GLU A 485 5.95 30.20 3.41
N GLY A 486 4.93 30.19 4.28
CA GLY A 486 3.53 30.40 3.88
C GLY A 486 2.82 29.15 3.32
N GLY A 487 3.37 27.96 3.55
CA GLY A 487 2.83 26.67 3.11
C GLY A 487 1.38 26.44 3.54
N ARG A 488 0.68 25.60 2.77
CA ARG A 488 -0.71 25.25 3.04
C ARG A 488 -0.79 24.34 4.26
N GLU A 489 -1.65 24.71 5.20
CA GLU A 489 -1.94 23.89 6.37
C GLU A 489 -3.03 22.86 6.07
N TYR A 490 -2.79 21.63 6.50
CA TYR A 490 -3.75 20.55 6.55
C TYR A 490 -4.05 20.25 8.01
N LEU A 491 -5.33 20.24 8.36
CA LEU A 491 -5.79 20.09 9.73
C LEU A 491 -6.36 18.70 9.99
N ALA A 492 -6.00 18.11 11.13
CA ALA A 492 -6.53 16.84 11.61
C ALA A 492 -6.81 16.90 13.14
N PRO A 493 -8.06 16.73 13.59
CA PRO A 493 -9.31 16.81 12.83
C PRO A 493 -9.50 18.17 12.13
N LEU A 494 -10.51 18.33 11.26
CA LEU A 494 -10.81 19.61 10.59
C LEU A 494 -11.27 20.69 11.58
N GLU A 495 -12.12 20.32 12.53
CA GLU A 495 -12.55 21.17 13.64
C GLU A 495 -11.68 20.92 14.87
N PRO A 496 -11.14 21.96 15.54
CA PRO A 496 -10.28 21.78 16.69
C PRO A 496 -11.03 21.15 17.88
N VAL A 497 -10.32 20.34 18.65
CA VAL A 497 -10.86 19.76 19.90
C VAL A 497 -10.70 20.76 21.02
N VAL A 498 -11.73 20.93 21.85
CA VAL A 498 -11.71 21.87 22.98
C VAL A 498 -11.36 21.13 24.27
N THR A 499 -10.44 21.69 25.07
CA THR A 499 -10.06 21.10 26.37
C THR A 499 -11.20 21.20 27.39
N ASP A 500 -11.31 20.17 28.23
CA ASP A 500 -12.28 20.14 29.33
C ASP A 500 -11.88 21.06 30.52
N SER A 501 -12.67 21.03 31.60
CA SER A 501 -12.39 21.83 32.81
C SER A 501 -11.07 21.46 33.52
N ARG A 502 -10.42 20.37 33.13
CA ARG A 502 -9.12 19.89 33.63
C ARG A 502 -8.03 20.03 32.56
N GLY A 503 -8.25 20.84 31.52
CA GLY A 503 -7.31 21.05 30.42
C GLY A 503 -7.10 19.82 29.54
N ARG A 504 -7.88 18.74 29.71
CA ARG A 504 -7.66 17.47 29.00
C ARG A 504 -8.27 17.54 27.61
N PHE A 505 -7.62 16.89 26.66
CA PHE A 505 -8.13 16.74 25.29
C PHE A 505 -7.91 15.33 24.75
N THR A 506 -8.66 14.97 23.71
CA THR A 506 -8.45 13.74 22.93
C THR A 506 -8.55 14.10 21.45
N LEU A 507 -7.44 13.99 20.73
CA LEU A 507 -7.38 14.17 19.29
C LEU A 507 -7.81 12.86 18.60
N PRO A 508 -8.90 12.85 17.82
CA PRO A 508 -9.35 11.66 17.11
C PRO A 508 -8.48 11.32 15.90
N ARG A 509 -7.69 12.28 15.42
CA ARG A 509 -6.85 12.21 14.21
C ARG A 509 -5.55 12.99 14.46
N ILE A 510 -4.43 12.40 14.06
CA ILE A 510 -3.07 12.91 14.22
C ILE A 510 -2.27 12.46 13.00
N PHE A 511 -1.49 13.38 12.41
CA PHE A 511 -0.65 13.06 11.26
C PHE A 511 0.47 12.04 11.62
N PRO A 512 0.86 11.14 10.70
CA PRO A 512 2.10 10.37 10.84
C PRO A 512 3.34 11.27 10.77
N GLY A 513 4.44 10.84 11.38
CA GLY A 513 5.73 11.54 11.30
C GLY A 513 5.79 12.78 12.17
N THR A 514 6.75 13.67 11.86
CA THR A 514 6.98 14.90 12.62
C THR A 514 6.07 16.03 12.14
N HIS A 515 5.29 16.60 13.05
CA HIS A 515 4.33 17.66 12.79
C HIS A 515 3.99 18.39 14.11
N PRO A 516 3.52 19.64 14.08
CA PRO A 516 3.09 20.32 15.29
C PRO A 516 1.69 19.87 15.77
N ILE A 517 1.52 19.81 17.09
CA ILE A 517 0.23 19.95 17.75
C ILE A 517 0.05 21.43 18.07
N ARG A 518 -0.94 22.07 17.44
CA ARG A 518 -1.29 23.46 17.66
C ARG A 518 -2.25 23.59 18.82
N VAL A 519 -1.95 24.51 19.73
CA VAL A 519 -2.85 24.92 20.81
C VAL A 519 -3.16 26.40 20.63
N THR A 520 -4.46 26.71 20.54
CA THR A 520 -4.98 28.08 20.48
C THR A 520 -5.82 28.37 21.71
N THR A 521 -5.45 29.39 22.46
CA THR A 521 -6.23 29.96 23.56
C THR A 521 -6.85 31.29 23.13
N ASP A 522 -7.54 31.99 24.03
CA ASP A 522 -7.94 33.38 23.85
C ASP A 522 -6.75 34.35 23.77
N ARG A 523 -5.56 33.92 24.23
CA ARG A 523 -4.36 34.75 24.35
C ARG A 523 -3.30 34.46 23.29
N ILE A 524 -3.12 33.19 22.93
CA ILE A 524 -2.00 32.76 22.07
C ILE A 524 -2.38 31.63 21.12
N THR A 525 -1.58 31.47 20.07
CA THR A 525 -1.48 30.23 19.30
C THR A 525 -0.03 29.75 19.36
N GLN A 526 0.18 28.50 19.78
CA GLN A 526 1.50 27.92 19.96
C GLN A 526 1.54 26.50 19.37
N ASP A 527 2.61 26.22 18.62
CA ASP A 527 2.85 24.93 17.98
C ASP A 527 3.87 24.12 18.78
N PHE A 528 3.51 22.88 19.11
CA PHE A 528 4.36 21.95 19.85
C PHE A 528 4.84 20.84 18.92
N PRO A 529 6.15 20.67 18.68
CA PRO A 529 6.64 19.61 17.81
C PRO A 529 6.27 18.24 18.40
N TYR A 530 5.68 17.38 17.58
CA TYR A 530 5.28 16.03 17.95
C TYR A 530 5.65 15.05 16.84
N THR A 531 6.06 13.85 17.22
CA THR A 531 6.45 12.81 16.25
C THR A 531 5.71 11.53 16.57
N VAL A 532 4.97 11.02 15.59
CA VAL A 532 4.42 9.67 15.62
C VAL A 532 5.23 8.79 14.69
N ASP A 533 5.78 7.68 15.19
CA ASP A 533 6.45 6.70 14.35
C ASP A 533 5.42 6.05 13.40
N PRO A 534 5.50 6.31 12.07
CA PRO A 534 4.52 5.80 11.13
C PRO A 534 4.52 4.27 11.00
N ASN A 535 5.51 3.55 11.54
CA ASN A 535 5.53 2.07 11.49
C ASN A 535 4.72 1.41 12.60
N THR A 536 4.21 2.21 13.54
CA THR A 536 3.33 1.75 14.61
C THR A 536 1.89 1.62 14.12
N ARG A 537 1.10 0.82 14.84
CA ARG A 537 -0.30 0.59 14.51
C ARG A 537 -1.17 1.82 14.72
N THR A 538 -2.10 2.07 13.81
CA THR A 538 -2.98 3.25 13.87
C THR A 538 -4.09 3.15 14.93
N ASP A 539 -4.45 1.93 15.31
CA ASP A 539 -5.50 1.64 16.30
C ASP A 539 -5.04 1.77 17.76
N MET A 540 -3.83 2.30 17.98
CA MET A 540 -3.31 2.63 19.29
C MET A 540 -3.52 4.11 19.62
N ALA A 541 -3.95 4.38 20.85
CA ALA A 541 -4.05 5.74 21.37
C ALA A 541 -2.71 6.21 21.94
N TYR A 542 -2.23 7.34 21.44
CA TYR A 542 -0.99 7.97 21.86
C TYR A 542 -1.17 8.84 23.10
N ASN A 543 -0.19 8.81 24.00
CA ASN A 543 -0.10 9.79 25.08
C ASN A 543 0.78 10.96 24.59
N ILE A 544 0.16 12.10 24.33
CA ILE A 544 0.83 13.33 23.91
C ILE A 544 1.51 14.01 25.10
N GLY A 545 1.04 13.73 26.33
CA GLY A 545 1.56 14.35 27.54
C GLY A 545 1.06 15.79 27.75
N PRO A 546 1.70 16.53 28.67
CA PRO A 546 1.37 17.93 28.93
C PRO A 546 1.94 18.86 27.84
N LEU A 547 1.09 19.75 27.33
CA LEU A 547 1.47 20.85 26.45
C LEU A 547 1.42 22.15 27.26
N ILE A 548 2.59 22.73 27.53
CA ILE A 548 2.72 23.94 28.36
C ILE A 548 2.62 25.15 27.45
N VAL A 549 1.46 25.80 27.43
CA VAL A 549 1.26 27.05 26.72
C VAL A 549 1.88 28.18 27.51
N ARG A 550 2.75 28.94 26.86
CA ARG A 550 3.40 30.11 27.46
C ARG A 550 2.99 31.32 26.70
N GLU A 551 2.46 32.28 27.43
CA GLU A 551 2.21 33.55 26.81
C GLU A 551 3.52 34.22 26.40
N THR A 552 3.61 34.69 25.16
CA THR A 552 4.80 35.40 24.71
C THR A 552 4.89 36.73 25.44
N LEU A 553 6.11 37.12 25.81
CA LEU A 553 6.38 38.41 26.43
C LEU A 553 5.77 39.55 25.61
N ILE A 554 5.89 39.49 24.28
CA ILE A 554 5.31 40.53 23.42
C ILE A 554 3.78 40.61 23.56
N ASN A 555 3.07 39.49 23.66
CA ASN A 555 1.61 39.48 23.86
C ASN A 555 1.22 39.99 25.24
N GLN A 556 2.03 39.69 26.27
CA GLN A 556 1.87 40.30 27.59
C GLN A 556 2.04 41.82 27.49
N LEU A 557 3.13 42.30 26.87
CA LEU A 557 3.45 43.72 26.71
C LEU A 557 2.41 44.49 25.89
N HIS A 558 1.85 43.90 24.84
CA HIS A 558 0.80 44.53 24.03
C HIS A 558 -0.48 44.83 24.82
N ARG A 559 -0.76 44.04 25.86
CA ARG A 559 -1.94 44.26 26.72
C ARG A 559 -1.63 45.17 27.90
N THR A 560 -0.37 45.30 28.29
CA THR A 560 0.03 46.20 29.36
C THR A 560 -0.15 47.64 28.91
N LYS A 561 -1.05 48.39 29.57
CA LYS A 561 -1.31 49.81 29.26
C LYS A 561 -0.13 50.72 29.61
N HIS A 562 0.71 50.26 30.54
CA HIS A 562 1.85 50.97 31.05
C HIS A 562 3.08 50.07 30.88
N ILE A 563 4.14 50.61 30.30
CA ILE A 563 5.42 49.95 30.26
C ILE A 563 6.35 50.91 31.00
N ALA A 564 6.69 50.57 32.24
CA ALA A 564 7.88 51.12 32.84
C ALA A 564 9.08 50.41 32.23
N LEU A 565 10.21 51.10 32.15
CA LEU A 565 11.49 50.50 31.84
C LEU A 565 12.43 50.99 32.90
N TYR A 566 12.97 50.05 33.67
CA TYR A 566 14.04 50.31 34.60
C TYR A 566 15.34 49.97 33.88
N CYS A 567 16.33 50.85 33.94
CA CYS A 567 17.66 50.56 33.41
C CYS A 567 18.68 50.98 34.46
N GLU A 568 19.33 50.01 35.10
CA GLU A 568 20.42 50.29 36.04
C GLU A 568 21.77 49.99 35.39
N GLY A 569 22.63 51.02 35.28
CA GLY A 569 23.94 50.92 34.63
C GLY A 569 25.06 51.63 35.39
N LEU A 570 26.29 51.15 35.20
CA LEU A 570 27.54 51.77 35.61
C LEU A 570 28.15 52.51 34.40
N PHE A 571 28.23 53.83 34.48
CA PHE A 571 28.95 54.66 33.51
C PHE A 571 30.38 54.87 34.00
N ALA A 572 31.35 54.33 33.27
CA ALA A 572 32.74 54.79 33.36
C ALA A 572 32.90 55.94 32.36
N LYS A 573 33.35 57.11 32.81
CA LYS A 573 33.86 58.14 31.90
C LYS A 573 35.21 57.68 31.35
N ASP A 574 35.49 58.04 30.09
CA ASP A 574 36.78 57.79 29.44
C ASP A 574 37.97 58.47 30.12
N ASP A 575 37.74 59.36 31.10
CA ASP A 575 38.78 60.09 31.86
C ASP A 575 39.20 59.38 33.17
N GLY A 576 38.71 58.18 33.45
CA GLY A 576 39.07 57.40 34.64
C GLY A 576 38.36 57.85 35.93
N GLY A 577 37.45 58.84 35.84
CA GLY A 577 36.56 59.20 36.95
C GLY A 577 35.28 58.37 36.94
N SER A 578 35.14 57.43 37.87
CA SER A 578 33.85 56.76 38.12
C SER A 578 32.91 57.76 38.81
N PHE A 579 31.84 58.17 38.15
CA PHE A 579 30.74 58.90 38.80
C PHE A 579 29.59 57.92 39.04
N TYR A 580 29.13 57.81 40.28
CA TYR A 580 27.94 57.04 40.62
C TYR A 580 26.72 57.91 40.32
N SER A 581 26.10 57.73 39.16
CA SER A 581 24.73 58.19 38.95
C SER A 581 23.84 56.96 38.86
N LEU A 582 23.12 56.67 39.93
CA LEU A 582 21.96 55.80 39.86
C LEU A 582 20.87 56.60 39.15
N PHE A 583 20.80 56.48 37.82
CA PHE A 583 19.67 57.02 37.08
C PHE A 583 18.47 56.12 37.30
N GLN A 584 17.78 56.33 38.41
CA GLN A 584 16.51 55.67 38.71
C GLN A 584 15.40 56.41 37.96
N HIS A 585 15.39 56.34 36.63
CA HIS A 585 14.24 56.82 35.88
C HIS A 585 13.15 55.75 35.89
N ALA A 586 12.27 55.84 36.88
CA ALA A 586 10.96 55.24 36.77
C ALA A 586 10.16 56.10 35.78
N TYR A 587 10.26 55.80 34.48
CA TYR A 587 9.39 56.42 33.50
C TYR A 587 7.98 55.88 33.72
N SER A 588 7.18 56.54 34.57
CA SER A 588 5.73 56.30 34.59
C SER A 588 5.14 56.97 33.36
N VAL A 589 5.33 56.36 32.20
CA VAL A 589 4.81 56.94 30.97
C VAL A 589 3.30 56.77 30.98
N PHE A 590 2.58 57.88 31.16
CA PHE A 590 1.14 57.94 30.91
C PHE A 590 0.81 58.01 29.41
N ARG A 591 1.81 57.86 28.54
CA ARG A 591 1.66 57.83 27.08
C ARG A 591 1.94 56.42 26.57
N ALA A 592 1.01 55.90 25.77
CA ALA A 592 1.20 54.64 25.09
C ALA A 592 2.36 54.76 24.08
N GLY A 593 3.37 53.90 24.21
CA GLY A 593 4.33 53.68 23.13
C GLY A 593 3.62 53.11 21.88
N ARG A 594 4.33 53.06 20.77
CA ARG A 594 3.83 52.54 19.49
C ARG A 594 4.48 51.21 19.18
N TRP A 595 3.70 50.27 18.67
CA TRP A 595 4.21 49.00 18.18
C TRP A 595 4.25 49.01 16.65
N SER A 596 5.29 48.41 16.10
CA SER A 596 5.44 48.13 14.67
C SER A 596 6.03 46.73 14.49
N GLY A 597 5.16 45.75 14.24
CA GLY A 597 5.57 44.34 14.26
C GLY A 597 6.12 43.96 15.64
N ASN A 598 7.33 43.41 15.66
CA ASN A 598 8.00 43.03 16.91
C ASN A 598 8.82 44.16 17.54
N THR A 599 8.63 45.41 17.10
CA THR A 599 9.37 46.56 17.62
C THR A 599 8.45 47.47 18.41
N PHE A 600 8.81 47.75 19.65
CA PHE A 600 8.20 48.75 20.53
C PHE A 600 9.01 50.04 20.48
N ILE A 601 8.35 51.17 20.21
CA ILE A 601 8.95 52.49 20.17
C ILE A 601 8.26 53.39 21.19
N LEU A 602 9.06 53.97 22.08
CA LEU A 602 8.62 54.92 23.09
C LEU A 602 9.44 56.20 22.95
N GLN A 603 8.75 57.32 22.71
CA GLN A 603 9.34 58.64 22.80
C GLN A 603 8.77 59.35 24.03
N TYR A 604 9.63 59.59 25.01
CA TYR A 604 9.33 60.32 26.23
C TYR A 604 9.99 61.68 26.19
N SER A 605 9.32 62.72 26.68
CA SER A 605 9.95 64.01 26.92
C SER A 605 9.41 64.60 28.20
N ASP A 606 10.32 65.01 29.07
CA ASP A 606 10.03 65.75 30.29
C ASP A 606 10.79 67.07 30.27
N SER A 607 10.20 68.10 30.82
CA SER A 607 10.86 69.38 31.05
C SER A 607 10.45 69.89 32.41
N THR A 608 11.43 70.03 33.30
CA THR A 608 11.23 70.66 34.60
C THR A 608 11.63 72.13 34.49
N GLU A 609 10.68 73.01 34.81
CA GLU A 609 10.95 74.43 34.98
C GLU A 609 11.63 74.59 36.35
N THR A 610 12.92 74.92 36.37
CA THR A 610 13.62 75.17 37.63
C THR A 610 13.54 76.65 37.98
N THR A 611 13.36 76.94 39.27
CA THR A 611 13.43 78.30 39.83
C THR A 611 14.70 78.99 39.31
N TYR A 612 14.59 80.24 38.83
CA TYR A 612 15.62 81.03 38.11
C TYR A 612 15.62 80.99 36.56
N GLY A 613 14.54 80.55 35.90
CA GLY A 613 14.40 80.71 34.44
C GLY A 613 15.23 79.73 33.59
N ARG A 614 15.76 78.68 34.23
CA ARG A 614 16.40 77.55 33.55
C ARG A 614 15.35 76.47 33.29
N THR A 615 15.17 76.09 32.03
CA THR A 615 14.43 74.88 31.68
C THR A 615 15.44 73.78 31.42
N THR A 616 15.44 72.75 32.26
CA THR A 616 16.15 71.51 31.99
C THR A 616 15.13 70.49 31.54
N GLY A 617 15.42 69.79 30.46
CA GLY A 617 14.56 68.72 30.00
C GLY A 617 15.34 67.57 29.41
N GLU A 618 14.63 66.48 29.25
CA GLU A 618 15.13 65.22 28.77
C GLU A 618 14.16 64.72 27.70
N VAL A 619 14.69 64.22 26.59
CA VAL A 619 13.93 63.42 25.63
C VAL A 619 14.57 62.03 25.63
N VAL A 620 13.77 60.99 25.76
CA VAL A 620 14.22 59.60 25.66
C VAL A 620 13.49 58.94 24.51
N ASP A 621 14.26 58.49 23.52
CA ASP A 621 13.78 57.66 22.42
C ASP A 621 14.24 56.24 22.66
N LEU A 622 13.29 55.36 22.92
CA LEU A 622 13.53 53.95 23.17
C LEU A 622 12.90 53.11 22.05
N GLU A 623 13.68 52.17 21.54
CA GLU A 623 13.28 51.21 20.52
C GLU A 623 13.71 49.82 20.97
N ALA A 624 12.75 48.95 21.27
CA ALA A 624 12.97 47.57 21.68
C ALA A 624 12.44 46.63 20.60
N THR A 625 13.29 45.80 20.01
CA THR A 625 12.91 44.79 19.02
C THR A 625 12.99 43.41 19.64
N PHE A 626 11.91 42.64 19.51
CA PHE A 626 11.79 41.28 20.02
C PHE A 626 12.00 40.25 18.90
N SER A 627 12.42 39.04 19.28
CA SER A 627 12.56 37.92 18.34
C SER A 627 11.22 37.55 17.68
N ALA A 628 11.26 36.78 16.60
CA ALA A 628 10.06 36.30 15.91
C ALA A 628 9.09 35.52 16.84
N SER A 629 9.63 34.81 17.83
CA SER A 629 8.84 34.11 18.85
C SER A 629 8.28 35.05 19.93
N GLY A 630 8.73 36.30 19.99
CA GLY A 630 8.34 37.25 21.03
C GLY A 630 8.84 36.88 22.43
N MET A 631 9.82 35.96 22.53
CA MET A 631 10.36 35.43 23.80
C MET A 631 11.73 36.02 24.17
N THR A 632 12.35 36.77 23.26
CA THR A 632 13.71 37.30 23.43
C THR A 632 13.71 38.77 23.03
N LEU A 633 14.40 39.62 23.79
CA LEU A 633 14.69 40.99 23.36
C LEU A 633 15.89 40.92 22.42
N ALA A 634 15.61 40.93 21.12
CA ALA A 634 16.63 40.83 20.09
C ALA A 634 17.51 42.08 20.04
N ARG A 635 16.92 43.26 20.28
CA ARG A 635 17.62 44.53 20.32
C ARG A 635 16.97 45.52 21.27
N LEU A 636 17.76 46.29 22.02
CA LEU A 636 17.29 47.47 22.75
C LEU A 636 18.16 48.67 22.42
N ARG A 637 17.55 49.69 21.83
CA ARG A 637 18.16 50.98 21.57
C ARG A 637 17.53 52.04 22.47
N CYS A 638 18.32 52.65 23.35
CA CYS A 638 17.90 53.80 24.14
C CYS A 638 18.74 55.01 23.76
N THR A 639 18.08 56.10 23.36
CA THR A 639 18.70 57.38 23.02
C THR A 639 18.19 58.45 23.97
N THR A 640 19.06 58.97 24.83
CA THR A 640 18.71 60.05 25.76
C THR A 640 19.30 61.36 25.28
N HIS A 641 18.44 62.37 25.10
CA HIS A 641 18.80 63.75 24.80
C HIS A 641 18.53 64.63 26.01
N LEU A 642 19.60 65.00 26.72
CA LEU A 642 19.52 66.01 27.77
C LEU A 642 19.68 67.39 27.15
N PHE A 643 18.77 68.32 27.48
CA PHE A 643 18.89 69.71 27.07
C PHE A 643 18.78 70.67 28.25
N MET A 644 19.66 71.68 28.25
CA MET A 644 19.54 72.82 29.15
C MET A 644 19.25 74.07 28.33
N ARG A 645 18.20 74.81 28.67
CA ARG A 645 17.91 76.11 28.08
C ARG A 645 18.12 77.23 29.09
N PHE A 646 18.75 78.30 28.62
CA PHE A 646 18.96 79.55 29.32
C PHE A 646 18.41 80.67 28.45
N ASP A 647 17.45 81.46 28.95
CA ASP A 647 16.88 82.60 28.23
C ASP A 647 16.44 82.28 26.78
N GLY A 648 15.89 81.08 26.56
CA GLY A 648 15.44 80.61 25.26
C GLY A 648 16.53 80.06 24.32
N GLN A 649 17.81 80.07 24.71
CA GLN A 649 18.92 79.48 23.95
C GLN A 649 19.34 78.11 24.52
N LEU A 650 19.61 77.14 23.64
CA LEU A 650 20.10 75.80 23.99
C LEU A 650 21.57 75.90 24.45
N ALA A 651 21.82 75.68 25.73
CA ALA A 651 23.15 75.82 26.33
C ALA A 651 24.05 74.60 26.08
N SER A 652 23.47 73.40 26.06
CA SER A 652 24.16 72.16 25.70
C SER A 652 23.16 71.03 25.41
N SER A 653 23.57 70.10 24.57
CA SER A 653 22.88 68.82 24.36
C SER A 653 23.88 67.68 24.41
N TYR A 654 23.56 66.61 25.15
CA TYR A 654 24.31 65.36 25.13
C TYR A 654 23.39 64.24 24.66
N THR A 655 23.92 63.34 23.83
CA THR A 655 23.21 62.16 23.35
C THR A 655 23.96 60.92 23.80
N GLU A 656 23.27 60.05 24.53
CA GLU A 656 23.79 58.73 24.89
C GLU A 656 23.04 57.66 24.12
N MET A 657 23.77 56.67 23.59
CA MET A 657 23.20 55.51 22.90
C MET A 657 23.61 54.24 23.62
N ILE A 658 22.61 53.45 24.01
CA ILE A 658 22.80 52.09 24.51
C ILE A 658 22.21 51.15 23.47
N ASP A 659 23.02 50.21 22.96
CA ASP A 659 22.57 49.13 22.07
C ASP A 659 22.89 47.80 22.77
N ILE A 660 21.89 46.94 22.91
CA ILE A 660 22.05 45.60 23.50
C ILE A 660 21.36 44.58 22.60
N ASP A 661 22.08 43.50 22.29
CA ASP A 661 21.63 42.43 21.40
C ASP A 661 21.44 41.10 22.15
N ASP A 662 20.48 40.29 21.68
CA ASP A 662 20.26 38.89 22.04
C ASP A 662 20.10 38.58 23.56
N LEU A 663 19.21 39.31 24.24
CA LEU A 663 18.95 39.08 25.66
C LEU A 663 17.79 38.10 25.91
N PRO A 664 18.05 36.91 26.51
CA PRO A 664 16.98 36.07 27.03
C PRO A 664 16.31 36.79 28.21
N MET A 665 14.99 36.93 28.13
CA MET A 665 14.19 37.53 29.20
C MET A 665 13.47 36.43 29.99
N THR A 666 13.56 36.50 31.32
CA THR A 666 12.79 35.65 32.23
C THR A 666 11.88 36.52 33.08
N VAL A 667 10.59 36.17 33.14
CA VAL A 667 9.67 36.73 34.13
C VAL A 667 10.21 36.36 35.50
N ALA A 668 10.51 37.35 36.33
CA ALA A 668 10.83 37.16 37.72
C ALA A 668 9.52 37.23 38.51
N ASP A 669 9.13 36.10 39.11
CA ASP A 669 8.07 36.05 40.13
C ASP A 669 8.53 36.89 41.32
N THR A 670 7.91 38.04 41.54
CA THR A 670 8.01 38.72 42.83
C THR A 670 6.88 38.26 43.72
N GLU A 671 7.22 37.59 44.82
CA GLU A 671 6.31 37.12 45.88
C GLU A 671 5.58 38.25 46.63
N ASP A 672 5.55 39.49 46.13
CA ASP A 672 4.92 40.62 46.80
C ASP A 672 3.52 40.91 46.21
N PRO A 673 2.44 40.41 46.84
CA PRO A 673 1.07 40.67 46.41
C PRO A 673 0.63 42.14 46.50
N GLN A 674 1.45 43.04 47.08
CA GLN A 674 1.20 44.48 47.09
C GLN A 674 1.86 45.23 45.93
N ASN A 675 2.66 44.55 45.11
CA ASN A 675 3.39 45.16 44.01
C ASN A 675 3.01 44.49 42.67
N PRO A 676 2.13 45.10 41.85
CA PRO A 676 1.65 44.51 40.59
C PRO A 676 2.69 44.61 39.45
N PHE A 677 3.96 44.46 39.78
CA PHE A 677 5.06 44.68 38.85
C PHE A 677 5.56 43.34 38.32
N ILE A 678 5.65 43.21 36.99
CA ILE A 678 6.25 42.05 36.34
C ILE A 678 7.71 42.39 36.09
N TYR A 679 8.59 41.84 36.92
CA TYR A 679 10.01 42.07 36.80
C TYR A 679 10.60 41.13 35.74
N TYR A 680 11.58 41.59 34.97
CA TYR A 680 12.40 40.70 34.16
C TYR A 680 13.86 40.85 34.58
N ASP A 681 14.45 39.74 35.04
CA ASP A 681 15.85 39.71 35.48
C ASP A 681 16.79 39.29 34.34
N LEU A 682 17.95 39.94 34.26
CA LEU A 682 19.00 39.65 33.30
C LEU A 682 19.99 38.67 33.92
N HIS A 683 19.77 37.36 33.75
CA HIS A 683 20.74 36.36 34.18
C HIS A 683 21.84 36.15 33.14
N THR A 684 22.88 36.97 33.18
CA THR A 684 24.21 36.56 32.67
C THR A 684 25.31 36.93 33.66
N THR A 685 26.24 36.01 33.90
CA THR A 685 27.42 36.19 34.76
C THR A 685 28.50 37.07 34.13
N ALA A 686 28.24 37.66 32.96
CA ALA A 686 29.18 38.51 32.22
C ALA A 686 28.43 39.68 31.56
N ILE A 687 27.82 40.56 32.35
CA ILE A 687 27.20 41.79 31.84
C ILE A 687 28.28 42.84 31.58
N ALA A 688 28.35 43.36 30.35
CA ALA A 688 28.97 44.64 30.07
C ALA A 688 28.22 45.74 30.87
N PRO A 689 28.91 46.69 31.52
CA PRO A 689 28.49 47.34 32.77
C PRO A 689 27.21 48.19 32.77
N LYS A 690 26.38 48.22 31.72
CA LYS A 690 25.44 49.31 31.47
C LYS A 690 23.94 49.03 31.68
N ILE A 691 23.43 47.79 31.75
CA ILE A 691 22.01 47.51 32.10
C ILE A 691 21.89 46.23 32.94
N ARG A 692 21.31 46.32 34.14
CA ARG A 692 21.15 45.19 35.10
C ARG A 692 19.75 44.56 35.15
N SER A 693 18.70 45.30 34.82
CA SER A 693 17.32 44.77 34.76
C SER A 693 16.48 45.61 33.81
N ILE A 694 15.36 45.07 33.36
CA ILE A 694 14.29 45.80 32.65
C ILE A 694 12.97 45.33 33.29
N SER A 695 12.28 46.20 34.05
CA SER A 695 11.00 45.83 34.68
C SER A 695 9.85 46.46 33.92
N VAL A 696 8.79 45.69 33.66
CA VAL A 696 7.57 46.16 32.99
C VAL A 696 6.43 46.16 34.00
N VAL A 697 5.65 47.23 34.04
CA VAL A 697 4.70 47.51 35.12
C VAL A 697 3.28 47.52 34.59
N GLU A 698 2.49 46.51 34.94
CA GLU A 698 1.03 46.59 34.79
C GLU A 698 0.45 47.43 35.92
N ARG A 699 -0.36 48.44 35.60
CA ARG A 699 -1.14 49.21 36.57
C ARG A 699 -2.61 49.20 36.20
#